data_AF-A0AAD2FL08-F1
#
_entry.id   AF-A0AAD2FL08-F1
#
_cell.length_a   1.000
_cell.length_b   1.000
_cell.length_c   1.000
_cell.angle_alpha   90.00
_cell.angle_beta   90.00
_cell.angle_gamma   90.00
#
_symmetry.space_group_name_H-M   'P 1'
#
loop_
_entity.id
_entity.type
_entity.pdbx_description
1 polymer ?
#
loop_
_entity_poly.entity_id
_entity_poly.type
_entity_poly.pdbx_seq_one_letter_code
_entity_poly.pdbx_strand_id
1 'polypeptide(L)'
;MVDSIKSVVISPGGIATIVVILVLLIVYWKYRGAIRRRLKQVKEESWLFGVGVTIVRGEPNQATNIFPNLVLLQINPSFQEAHPDWKLVSLGDYLSTLRPKQLPKGFTPKQLPKLVQRELEAGLASGLLKALGPNLGRALLPAVGFGPIHGQAQKLGSKLATRWILSKQAAANTLGDDEDRAGLPISILSVLALSENNARLNSGGGTRTNKNNEGVVEVNNDNDASPLPSLDDKLPGSNLSAMRKMKNGENDSGPSFDTDILPNSGFVLDQDFHKTIRKLEKTIVDQGHCADHSPIELQAAQAELEEDSKYGDSKTAKDRDDDTKGMQQYDPNDRSMGEPVPINPRLFPDLHLGHGDALCSHTKRQVLQMRLVAVLLNRLGANYHRLANPDNAEALFTMKLTKDGPVISKPSEFIQGLIDKGQDITIVPTTRITSFGLGMCLKESDGSWSNIPLAAFIESGYEDKDGNMAPAMMPHSGLRLIIGDGPLTSNQHQEYDDFEGSAISNPLIIQHFIGIEGFCGWKMDQNAEVPYNENVESGRPLKDASEIVRAVRLSALYANVLNGLATELELPFGGYGVTAVCNDSAAIIQQCLYGESYIFPLTSIGRYMQRTLRYNQSMDRKLQSVPSMQEELDDLDALEKGMMELPSDINSTPANAADAARRVLKTLQPQLPLTLLKDSKTIMENILQEHEDQKEHKKQANEESTFTITRL
;
A
#
# COMPACT_ATOMS: atom_id res chain seq x y z
N MET A 1 26.61 -29.67 28.42
CA MET A 1 26.10 -29.31 27.07
C MET A 1 25.89 -30.55 26.18
N VAL A 2 26.91 -31.36 25.92
CA VAL A 2 26.80 -32.59 25.10
C VAL A 2 25.77 -33.59 25.66
N ASP A 3 25.70 -33.78 26.97
CA ASP A 3 24.74 -34.72 27.56
C ASP A 3 23.30 -34.17 27.65
N SER A 4 23.15 -32.85 27.63
CA SER A 4 21.83 -32.17 27.56
C SER A 4 21.26 -32.21 26.14
N ILE A 5 22.12 -32.20 25.12
CA ILE A 5 21.72 -32.46 23.73
C ILE A 5 21.30 -33.92 23.54
N LYS A 6 22.00 -34.87 24.19
CA LYS A 6 21.64 -36.31 24.11
C LYS A 6 20.28 -36.62 24.73
N SER A 7 19.89 -35.98 25.84
CA SER A 7 18.60 -36.28 26.49
C SER A 7 17.39 -35.76 25.70
N VAL A 8 17.52 -34.61 25.03
CA VAL A 8 16.46 -34.04 24.18
C VAL A 8 16.31 -34.85 22.88
N VAL A 9 17.41 -35.29 22.28
CA VAL A 9 17.42 -36.02 20.99
C VAL A 9 16.89 -37.46 21.12
N ILE A 10 17.00 -38.10 22.28
CA ILE A 10 16.61 -39.51 22.47
C ILE A 10 15.16 -39.67 22.99
N SER A 11 14.50 -38.58 23.40
CA SER A 11 13.09 -38.65 23.78
C SER A 11 12.19 -38.91 22.55
N PRO A 12 11.14 -39.74 22.65
CA PRO A 12 10.20 -39.98 21.55
C PRO A 12 9.60 -38.68 20.98
N GLY A 13 9.41 -37.65 21.82
CA GLY A 13 8.95 -36.32 21.41
C GLY A 13 10.01 -35.51 20.66
N GLY A 14 11.28 -35.63 21.02
CA GLY A 14 12.40 -35.00 20.32
C GLY A 14 12.57 -35.55 18.90
N ILE A 15 12.48 -36.86 18.74
CA ILE A 15 12.55 -37.52 17.43
C ILE A 15 11.37 -37.06 16.54
N ALA A 16 10.15 -37.02 17.06
CA ALA A 16 8.99 -36.54 16.30
C ALA A 16 9.14 -35.07 15.85
N THR A 17 9.65 -34.21 16.73
CA THR A 17 9.89 -32.79 16.42
C THR A 17 10.96 -32.62 15.35
N ILE A 18 12.06 -33.35 15.44
CA ILE A 18 13.14 -33.35 14.43
C ILE A 18 12.60 -33.83 13.07
N VAL A 19 11.76 -34.87 13.06
CA VAL A 19 11.13 -35.38 11.83
C VAL A 19 10.21 -34.32 11.21
N VAL A 20 9.38 -33.64 12.00
CA VAL A 20 8.50 -32.57 11.50
C VAL A 20 9.31 -31.40 10.93
N ILE A 21 10.36 -30.96 11.63
CA ILE A 21 11.26 -29.89 11.14
C ILE A 21 11.94 -30.31 9.83
N LEU A 22 12.45 -31.54 9.75
CA LEU A 22 13.05 -32.07 8.53
C LEU A 22 12.04 -32.15 7.39
N VAL A 23 10.81 -32.59 7.64
CA VAL A 23 9.74 -32.63 6.63
C VAL A 23 9.40 -31.21 6.15
N LEU A 24 9.24 -30.24 7.05
CA LEU A 24 8.98 -28.84 6.68
C LEU A 24 10.13 -28.23 5.89
N LEU A 25 11.37 -28.48 6.27
CA LEU A 25 12.55 -28.07 5.51
C LEU A 25 12.57 -28.73 4.12
N ILE A 26 12.33 -30.04 4.03
CA ILE A 26 12.26 -30.75 2.75
C ILE A 26 11.16 -30.18 1.86
N VAL A 27 9.97 -29.89 2.41
CA VAL A 27 8.84 -29.29 1.68
C VAL A 27 9.22 -27.89 1.20
N TYR A 28 9.80 -27.05 2.06
CA TYR A 28 10.27 -25.71 1.71
C TYR A 28 11.32 -25.74 0.60
N TRP A 29 12.34 -26.59 0.72
CA TRP A 29 13.39 -26.74 -0.28
C TRP A 29 12.87 -27.32 -1.59
N LYS A 30 11.96 -28.30 -1.55
CA LYS A 30 11.29 -28.83 -2.75
C LYS A 30 10.43 -27.77 -3.42
N TYR A 31 9.70 -26.97 -2.66
CA TYR A 31 8.85 -25.89 -3.18
C TYR A 31 9.70 -24.78 -3.82
N ARG A 32 10.73 -24.29 -3.13
CA ARG A 32 11.70 -23.32 -3.67
C ARG A 32 12.39 -23.85 -4.92
N GLY A 33 12.80 -25.12 -4.92
CA GLY A 33 13.39 -25.80 -6.07
C GLY A 33 12.40 -25.99 -7.23
N ALA A 34 11.11 -26.19 -6.95
CA ALA A 34 10.07 -26.25 -7.97
C ALA A 34 9.81 -24.88 -8.62
N ILE A 35 9.74 -23.80 -7.82
CA ILE A 35 9.63 -22.43 -8.35
C ILE A 35 10.83 -22.09 -9.22
N ARG A 36 12.06 -22.31 -8.74
CA ARG A 36 13.28 -22.04 -9.52
C ARG A 36 13.33 -22.87 -10.80
N ARG A 37 13.00 -24.16 -10.73
CA ARG A 37 12.94 -25.01 -11.93
C ARG A 37 11.86 -24.55 -12.89
N ARG A 38 10.71 -24.09 -12.42
CA ARG A 38 9.64 -23.59 -13.30
C ARG A 38 9.96 -22.22 -13.87
N LEU A 39 10.58 -21.31 -13.13
CA LEU A 39 11.10 -20.04 -13.65
C LEU A 39 12.18 -20.30 -14.70
N LYS A 40 13.09 -21.24 -14.43
CA LYS A 40 14.10 -21.69 -15.40
C LYS A 40 13.44 -22.32 -16.63
N GLN A 41 12.46 -23.20 -16.43
CA GLN A 41 11.72 -23.83 -17.50
C GLN A 41 10.89 -22.82 -18.29
N VAL A 42 10.27 -21.82 -17.68
CA VAL A 42 9.61 -20.71 -18.38
C VAL A 42 10.64 -19.90 -19.16
N LYS A 43 11.79 -19.58 -18.58
CA LYS A 43 12.89 -18.88 -19.26
C LYS A 43 13.47 -19.68 -20.44
N GLU A 44 13.46 -21.02 -20.35
CA GLU A 44 13.95 -21.95 -21.37
C GLU A 44 12.88 -22.31 -22.43
N GLU A 45 11.60 -22.43 -22.04
CA GLU A 45 10.48 -22.81 -22.90
C GLU A 45 9.83 -21.61 -23.58
N SER A 46 9.86 -20.43 -22.96
CA SER A 46 9.32 -19.24 -23.61
C SER A 46 10.27 -18.78 -24.69
N TRP A 47 9.78 -18.94 -25.91
CA TRP A 47 10.46 -18.55 -27.12
C TRP A 47 10.70 -17.03 -27.18
N LEU A 48 9.86 -16.23 -26.50
CA LEU A 48 10.07 -14.78 -26.40
C LEU A 48 11.30 -14.43 -25.53
N PHE A 49 11.65 -15.25 -24.54
CA PHE A 49 12.97 -15.20 -23.88
C PHE A 49 14.11 -15.77 -24.74
N GLY A 50 13.87 -16.22 -25.97
CA GLY A 50 14.89 -16.58 -26.96
C GLY A 50 15.07 -15.49 -28.03
N VAL A 51 13.98 -14.85 -28.44
CA VAL A 51 13.97 -13.93 -29.59
C VAL A 51 13.93 -12.45 -29.19
N GLY A 52 13.32 -12.12 -28.05
CA GLY A 52 13.11 -10.74 -27.61
C GLY A 52 12.05 -9.98 -28.42
N VAL A 53 11.69 -8.80 -27.91
CA VAL A 53 10.65 -7.92 -28.46
C VAL A 53 11.29 -6.61 -28.92
N THR A 54 10.65 -5.94 -29.89
CA THR A 54 10.95 -4.59 -30.35
C THR A 54 9.67 -3.76 -30.37
N ILE A 55 9.80 -2.46 -30.11
CA ILE A 55 8.74 -1.48 -30.35
C ILE A 55 8.72 -1.15 -31.83
N VAL A 56 7.54 -1.15 -32.45
CA VAL A 56 7.33 -0.54 -33.77
C VAL A 56 6.67 0.82 -33.57
N ARG A 57 7.45 1.89 -33.75
CA ARG A 57 6.98 3.27 -33.69
C ARG A 57 6.56 3.71 -35.09
N GLY A 58 5.28 3.93 -35.34
CA GLY A 58 4.75 4.35 -36.65
C GLY A 58 3.26 4.65 -36.63
N GLU A 59 2.74 5.33 -37.66
CA GLU A 59 1.33 5.72 -37.71
C GLU A 59 0.41 4.48 -37.58
N PRO A 60 -0.60 4.53 -36.70
CA PRO A 60 -1.47 3.39 -36.38
C PRO A 60 -2.24 2.82 -37.59
N ASN A 61 -2.24 3.50 -38.73
CA ASN A 61 -3.07 3.18 -39.88
C ASN A 61 -2.51 2.15 -40.88
N GLN A 62 -1.27 1.64 -40.73
CA GLN A 62 -0.70 0.69 -41.73
C GLN A 62 -0.20 -0.65 -41.19
N ALA A 63 -0.06 -0.83 -39.88
CA ALA A 63 0.42 -2.10 -39.33
C ALA A 63 -0.73 -2.97 -38.85
N THR A 64 -0.73 -4.26 -39.20
CA THR A 64 -1.59 -5.28 -38.60
C THR A 64 -1.38 -5.29 -37.08
N ASN A 65 -2.22 -4.56 -36.34
CA ASN A 65 -2.21 -4.57 -34.89
C ASN A 65 -2.37 -6.02 -34.43
N ILE A 66 -1.41 -6.52 -33.65
CA ILE A 66 -1.47 -7.88 -33.09
C ILE A 66 -2.64 -7.96 -32.10
N PHE A 67 -2.94 -6.85 -31.44
CA PHE A 67 -4.07 -6.68 -30.53
C PHE A 67 -4.82 -5.37 -30.84
N PRO A 68 -5.64 -5.33 -31.90
CA PRO A 68 -6.34 -4.10 -32.28
C PRO A 68 -7.36 -3.64 -31.22
N ASN A 69 -7.73 -4.54 -30.30
CA ASN A 69 -8.75 -4.33 -29.28
C ASN A 69 -8.18 -4.51 -27.86
N LEU A 70 -6.87 -4.36 -27.64
CA LEU A 70 -6.32 -4.42 -26.27
C LEU A 70 -6.58 -3.08 -25.58
N VAL A 71 -7.73 -2.99 -24.94
CA VAL A 71 -8.10 -1.87 -24.09
C VAL A 71 -7.62 -2.20 -22.68
N LEU A 72 -6.47 -1.64 -22.29
CA LEU A 72 -5.87 -1.88 -20.98
C LEU A 72 -5.47 -0.56 -20.33
N LEU A 73 -6.21 -0.16 -19.28
CA LEU A 73 -6.05 1.14 -18.62
C LEU A 73 -6.13 2.28 -19.64
N GLN A 74 -7.15 2.24 -20.50
CA GLN A 74 -7.28 3.22 -21.58
C GLN A 74 -7.43 4.61 -20.99
N ILE A 75 -6.60 5.54 -21.46
CA ILE A 75 -6.68 6.94 -21.01
C ILE A 75 -7.98 7.54 -21.56
N ASN A 76 -8.69 8.25 -20.70
CA ASN A 76 -9.88 8.99 -21.13
C ASN A 76 -9.44 10.13 -22.09
N PRO A 77 -9.96 10.19 -23.34
CA PRO A 77 -9.53 11.19 -24.31
C PRO A 77 -9.68 12.64 -23.80
N SER A 78 -10.77 12.94 -23.07
CA SER A 78 -10.97 14.29 -22.52
C SER A 78 -9.93 14.67 -21.48
N PHE A 79 -9.38 13.68 -20.76
CA PHE A 79 -8.29 13.90 -19.82
C PHE A 79 -6.98 14.16 -20.56
N GLN A 80 -6.67 13.38 -21.59
CA GLN A 80 -5.47 13.59 -22.41
C GLN A 80 -5.47 14.96 -23.09
N GLU A 81 -6.62 15.40 -23.60
CA GLU A 81 -6.79 16.75 -24.18
C GLU A 81 -6.60 17.87 -23.15
N ALA A 82 -6.98 17.65 -21.89
CA ALA A 82 -6.82 18.62 -20.81
C ALA A 82 -5.38 18.75 -20.29
N HIS A 83 -4.52 17.77 -20.57
CA HIS A 83 -3.13 17.71 -20.10
C HIS A 83 -2.12 17.54 -21.25
N PRO A 84 -2.08 18.46 -22.23
CA PRO A 84 -1.20 18.34 -23.40
C PRO A 84 0.29 18.41 -23.05
N ASP A 85 0.63 19.04 -21.92
CA ASP A 85 2.00 19.12 -21.40
C ASP A 85 2.53 17.78 -20.87
N TRP A 86 1.63 16.82 -20.64
CA TRP A 86 1.98 15.47 -20.22
C TRP A 86 1.89 14.50 -21.40
N LYS A 87 3.03 13.90 -21.75
CA LYS A 87 3.04 12.74 -22.66
C LYS A 87 2.46 11.54 -21.90
N LEU A 88 1.22 11.20 -22.20
CA LEU A 88 0.52 10.07 -21.59
C LEU A 88 0.33 8.97 -22.62
N VAL A 89 0.58 7.73 -22.22
CA VAL A 89 0.33 6.54 -23.04
C VAL A 89 -0.36 5.48 -22.18
N SER A 90 -1.41 4.83 -22.70
CA SER A 90 -2.03 3.75 -21.95
C SER A 90 -1.13 2.51 -21.97
N LEU A 91 -1.28 1.63 -20.99
CA LEU A 91 -0.55 0.36 -21.01
C LEU A 91 -0.97 -0.49 -22.23
N GLY A 92 -2.25 -0.45 -22.60
CA GLY A 92 -2.77 -1.08 -23.81
C GLY A 92 -2.10 -0.58 -25.08
N ASP A 93 -1.99 0.74 -25.24
CA ASP A 93 -1.32 1.38 -26.39
C ASP A 93 0.13 0.93 -26.49
N TYR A 94 0.88 0.99 -25.38
CA TYR A 94 2.27 0.51 -25.35
C TYR A 94 2.37 -0.97 -25.76
N LEU A 95 1.58 -1.86 -25.14
CA LEU A 95 1.60 -3.30 -25.45
C LEU A 95 1.21 -3.58 -26.91
N SER A 96 0.33 -2.76 -27.49
CA SER A 96 -0.06 -2.84 -28.89
C SER A 96 1.08 -2.54 -29.86
N THR A 97 2.14 -1.83 -29.43
CA THR A 97 3.33 -1.52 -30.25
C THR A 97 4.35 -2.66 -30.31
N LEU A 98 4.26 -3.63 -29.39
CA LEU A 98 5.26 -4.69 -29.23
C LEU A 98 5.19 -5.71 -30.36
N ARG A 99 6.34 -6.02 -30.96
CA ARG A 99 6.51 -7.04 -32.00
C ARG A 99 7.67 -7.97 -31.64
N PRO A 100 7.56 -9.29 -31.88
CA PRO A 100 8.72 -10.16 -31.73
C PRO A 100 9.79 -9.82 -32.77
N LYS A 101 11.08 -9.86 -32.39
CA LYS A 101 12.20 -9.56 -33.31
C LYS A 101 12.28 -10.51 -34.52
N GLN A 102 11.85 -11.75 -34.35
CA GLN A 102 11.78 -12.79 -35.38
C GLN A 102 10.52 -13.60 -35.14
N LEU A 103 9.92 -14.23 -36.16
CA LEU A 103 8.85 -15.22 -35.95
C LEU A 103 9.46 -16.63 -35.97
N PRO A 104 9.00 -17.57 -35.12
CA PRO A 104 9.47 -18.94 -35.21
C PRO A 104 9.08 -19.52 -36.57
N LYS A 105 10.02 -20.23 -37.22
CA LYS A 105 9.74 -20.92 -38.49
C LYS A 105 8.55 -21.87 -38.29
N GLY A 106 7.48 -21.66 -39.05
CA GLY A 106 6.26 -22.47 -38.99
C GLY A 106 5.08 -21.86 -38.23
N PHE A 107 5.24 -20.70 -37.58
CA PHE A 107 4.09 -19.98 -37.03
C PHE A 107 3.41 -19.12 -38.08
N THR A 108 2.09 -19.21 -38.15
CA THR A 108 1.28 -18.35 -39.01
C THR A 108 0.95 -17.04 -38.30
N PRO A 109 0.79 -15.90 -39.00
CA PRO A 109 0.36 -14.63 -38.40
C PRO A 109 -0.93 -14.74 -37.57
N LYS A 110 -1.81 -15.70 -37.90
CA LYS A 110 -3.05 -15.98 -37.16
C LYS A 110 -2.84 -16.56 -35.75
N GLN A 111 -1.71 -17.22 -35.50
CA GLN A 111 -1.37 -17.80 -34.20
C GLN A 111 -0.61 -16.82 -33.29
N LEU A 112 -0.11 -15.73 -33.88
CA LEU A 112 0.73 -14.76 -33.20
C LEU A 112 0.03 -14.08 -32.00
N PRO A 113 -1.23 -13.65 -32.08
CA PRO A 113 -1.89 -12.99 -30.94
C PRO A 113 -1.97 -13.89 -29.71
N LYS A 114 -2.31 -15.18 -29.87
CA LYS A 114 -2.40 -16.14 -28.76
C LYS A 114 -1.04 -16.45 -28.12
N LEU A 115 0.02 -16.49 -28.94
CA LEU A 115 1.37 -16.70 -28.44
C LEU A 115 1.86 -15.47 -27.68
N VAL A 116 1.75 -14.28 -28.28
CA VAL A 116 2.16 -13.03 -27.65
C VAL A 116 1.35 -12.78 -26.39
N GLN A 117 0.05 -13.08 -26.38
CA GLN A 117 -0.79 -12.97 -25.19
C GLN A 117 -0.28 -13.86 -24.04
N ARG A 118 -0.06 -15.15 -24.28
CA ARG A 118 0.45 -16.07 -23.24
C ARG A 118 1.78 -15.61 -22.66
N GLU A 119 2.61 -15.02 -23.52
CA GLU A 119 3.95 -14.57 -23.17
C GLU A 119 3.94 -13.21 -22.48
N LEU A 120 3.02 -12.31 -22.84
CA LEU A 120 2.72 -11.09 -22.12
C LEU A 120 2.13 -11.41 -20.74
N GLU A 121 1.20 -12.37 -20.64
CA GLU A 121 0.68 -12.86 -19.36
C GLU A 121 1.81 -13.42 -18.48
N ALA A 122 2.70 -14.24 -19.05
CA ALA A 122 3.85 -14.77 -18.33
C ALA A 122 4.86 -13.67 -17.94
N GLY A 123 5.10 -12.71 -18.83
CA GLY A 123 6.00 -11.57 -18.62
C GLY A 123 5.48 -10.59 -17.57
N LEU A 124 4.19 -10.23 -17.63
CA LEU A 124 3.49 -9.40 -16.65
C LEU A 124 3.38 -10.12 -15.32
N ALA A 125 3.03 -11.41 -15.30
CA ALA A 125 3.04 -12.19 -14.07
C ALA A 125 4.45 -12.25 -13.47
N SER A 126 5.49 -12.47 -14.28
CA SER A 126 6.87 -12.41 -13.79
C SER A 126 7.25 -11.00 -13.32
N GLY A 127 6.81 -9.94 -13.99
CA GLY A 127 7.07 -8.55 -13.64
C GLY A 127 6.39 -8.15 -12.33
N LEU A 128 5.12 -8.52 -12.16
CA LEU A 128 4.36 -8.35 -10.92
C LEU A 128 4.98 -9.18 -9.79
N LEU A 129 5.35 -10.44 -10.04
CA LEU A 129 6.03 -11.26 -9.04
C LEU A 129 7.41 -10.69 -8.64
N LYS A 130 8.10 -10.00 -9.56
CA LYS A 130 9.34 -9.27 -9.31
C LYS A 130 9.08 -8.00 -8.49
N ALA A 131 8.13 -7.17 -8.90
CA ALA A 131 7.80 -5.89 -8.27
C ALA A 131 7.22 -6.06 -6.86
N LEU A 132 6.31 -7.03 -6.67
CA LEU A 132 5.69 -7.32 -5.38
C LEU A 132 6.64 -8.07 -4.42
N GLY A 133 7.85 -8.40 -4.88
CA GLY A 133 8.87 -9.08 -4.10
C GLY A 133 8.55 -10.55 -3.77
N PRO A 134 9.52 -11.28 -3.20
CA PRO A 134 9.39 -12.71 -2.93
C PRO A 134 8.31 -13.05 -1.89
N ASN A 135 7.84 -12.11 -1.08
CA ASN A 135 6.88 -12.38 -0.01
C ASN A 135 5.42 -12.23 -0.48
N LEU A 136 5.07 -11.13 -1.15
CA LEU A 136 3.72 -10.92 -1.69
C LEU A 136 3.52 -11.72 -2.98
N GLY A 137 4.58 -11.90 -3.79
CA GLY A 137 4.56 -12.81 -4.94
C GLY A 137 4.31 -14.27 -4.55
N ARG A 138 4.88 -14.76 -3.43
CA ARG A 138 4.58 -16.09 -2.88
C ARG A 138 3.16 -16.20 -2.33
N ALA A 139 2.59 -15.12 -1.80
CA ALA A 139 1.21 -15.10 -1.33
C ALA A 139 0.22 -15.11 -2.50
N LEU A 140 0.52 -14.43 -3.61
CA LEU A 140 -0.34 -14.42 -4.80
C LEU A 140 -0.21 -15.68 -5.67
N LEU A 141 0.96 -16.33 -5.68
CA LEU A 141 1.29 -17.53 -6.47
C LEU A 141 0.26 -18.67 -6.38
N PRO A 142 -0.32 -19.03 -5.21
CA PRO A 142 -1.38 -20.04 -5.11
C PRO A 142 -2.66 -19.67 -5.87
N ALA A 143 -3.01 -18.38 -6.02
CA ALA A 143 -4.13 -17.95 -6.87
C ALA A 143 -3.78 -17.96 -8.36
N VAL A 144 -2.49 -17.86 -8.72
CA VAL A 144 -1.98 -18.04 -10.08
C VAL A 144 -1.56 -19.50 -10.38
N GLY A 145 -1.76 -20.39 -9.41
CA GLY A 145 -1.67 -21.85 -9.52
C GLY A 145 -0.55 -22.49 -8.70
N PHE A 146 -0.89 -23.50 -7.88
CA PHE A 146 -0.20 -24.82 -7.76
C PHE A 146 -0.85 -25.71 -6.68
N GLY A 147 -1.13 -27.00 -6.99
CA GLY A 147 -1.39 -28.08 -6.00
C GLY A 147 -2.59 -28.99 -6.29
N PRO A 148 -2.64 -30.25 -5.78
CA PRO A 148 -3.34 -31.42 -6.36
C PRO A 148 -4.88 -31.45 -6.20
N ILE A 149 -5.53 -30.29 -6.21
CA ILE A 149 -6.97 -30.15 -6.45
C ILE A 149 -7.13 -29.73 -7.92
N HIS A 150 -6.71 -30.64 -8.80
CA HIS A 150 -6.33 -30.36 -10.19
C HIS A 150 -7.53 -30.18 -11.16
N GLY A 151 -8.78 -30.36 -10.71
CA GLY A 151 -9.93 -30.39 -11.62
C GLY A 151 -10.70 -29.07 -11.78
N GLN A 152 -10.87 -28.30 -10.71
CA GLN A 152 -11.82 -27.18 -10.67
C GLN A 152 -11.14 -25.81 -10.66
N ALA A 153 -10.02 -25.61 -9.95
CA ALA A 153 -9.32 -24.33 -9.92
C ALA A 153 -8.55 -24.03 -11.22
N GLN A 154 -7.97 -25.04 -11.87
CA GLN A 154 -7.38 -24.89 -13.21
C GLN A 154 -8.47 -24.66 -14.27
N LYS A 155 -9.65 -25.28 -14.11
CA LYS A 155 -10.83 -24.93 -14.90
C LYS A 155 -11.38 -23.55 -14.54
N LEU A 156 -11.16 -23.01 -13.34
CA LEU A 156 -11.66 -21.70 -12.94
C LEU A 156 -10.72 -20.59 -13.40
N GLY A 157 -9.40 -20.69 -13.18
CA GLY A 157 -8.43 -19.72 -13.70
C GLY A 157 -8.32 -19.77 -15.23
N SER A 158 -8.36 -20.96 -15.83
CA SER A 158 -8.41 -21.07 -17.29
C SER A 158 -9.79 -20.78 -17.86
N LYS A 159 -10.93 -21.10 -17.22
CA LYS A 159 -12.23 -20.57 -17.68
C LYS A 159 -12.38 -19.09 -17.37
N LEU A 160 -11.79 -18.50 -16.35
CA LEU A 160 -11.88 -17.06 -16.09
C LEU A 160 -11.07 -16.35 -17.17
N ALA A 161 -9.80 -16.70 -17.38
CA ALA A 161 -9.01 -16.17 -18.50
C ALA A 161 -9.66 -16.49 -19.86
N THR A 162 -10.07 -17.74 -20.12
CA THR A 162 -10.65 -18.15 -21.42
C THR A 162 -12.07 -17.64 -21.64
N ARG A 163 -12.92 -17.46 -20.61
CA ARG A 163 -14.28 -16.88 -20.74
C ARG A 163 -14.21 -15.35 -20.75
N TRP A 164 -13.20 -14.74 -20.14
CA TRP A 164 -12.87 -13.32 -20.25
C TRP A 164 -12.34 -12.97 -21.66
N ILE A 165 -11.51 -13.84 -22.26
CA ILE A 165 -10.97 -13.68 -23.63
C ILE A 165 -11.95 -14.19 -24.72
N LEU A 166 -12.77 -15.22 -24.45
CA LEU A 166 -13.66 -15.87 -25.44
C LEU A 166 -15.16 -15.66 -25.20
N SER A 167 -15.62 -14.69 -24.40
CA SER A 167 -17.07 -14.39 -24.26
C SER A 167 -17.74 -13.84 -25.52
N LYS A 168 -17.12 -13.93 -26.71
CA LYS A 168 -17.76 -13.67 -28.00
C LYS A 168 -19.07 -14.43 -28.22
N GLN A 169 -19.37 -15.50 -27.48
CA GLN A 169 -20.60 -16.29 -27.67
C GLN A 169 -21.75 -15.98 -26.70
N ALA A 170 -21.49 -15.26 -25.60
CA ALA A 170 -22.57 -14.72 -24.75
C ALA A 170 -22.79 -13.22 -24.99
N ALA A 171 -21.79 -12.52 -25.53
CA ALA A 171 -21.83 -11.08 -25.83
C ALA A 171 -22.38 -10.72 -27.22
N ALA A 172 -22.64 -11.71 -28.10
CA ALA A 172 -23.15 -11.43 -29.44
C ALA A 172 -24.56 -10.80 -29.47
N ASN A 173 -25.27 -10.74 -28.33
CA ASN A 173 -26.62 -10.20 -28.25
C ASN A 173 -26.83 -9.08 -27.22
N THR A 174 -25.84 -8.68 -26.40
CA THR A 174 -26.11 -7.74 -25.28
C THR A 174 -25.04 -6.72 -24.90
N LEU A 175 -23.86 -6.66 -25.51
CA LEU A 175 -22.85 -5.65 -25.11
C LEU A 175 -22.14 -5.08 -26.35
N GLY A 176 -22.01 -3.75 -26.40
CA GLY A 176 -21.27 -3.06 -27.45
C GLY A 176 -19.80 -3.50 -27.52
N ASP A 177 -19.23 -3.49 -28.71
CA ASP A 177 -17.91 -4.07 -29.04
C ASP A 177 -16.68 -3.35 -28.40
N ASP A 178 -16.87 -2.40 -27.47
CA ASP A 178 -15.84 -1.40 -27.08
C ASP A 178 -15.55 -1.29 -25.55
N GLU A 179 -15.87 -2.27 -24.71
CA GLU A 179 -15.64 -2.14 -23.25
C GLU A 179 -14.22 -2.51 -22.79
N ASP A 180 -13.57 -1.58 -22.06
CA ASP A 180 -12.31 -1.76 -21.32
C ASP A 180 -12.49 -2.84 -20.24
N ARG A 181 -11.70 -3.91 -20.28
CA ARG A 181 -11.81 -5.06 -19.34
C ARG A 181 -10.62 -5.17 -18.39
N ALA A 182 -9.87 -4.09 -18.19
CA ALA A 182 -8.56 -4.07 -17.53
C ALA A 182 -8.50 -4.28 -16.00
N GLY A 183 -9.58 -4.70 -15.34
CA GLY A 183 -9.44 -5.25 -14.00
C GLY A 183 -8.86 -6.66 -14.12
N LEU A 184 -7.74 -6.98 -13.43
CA LEU A 184 -7.53 -8.37 -13.03
C LEU A 184 -8.69 -8.68 -12.07
N PRO A 185 -9.65 -9.57 -12.38
CA PRO A 185 -10.69 -9.94 -11.42
C PRO A 185 -10.06 -10.85 -10.36
N ILE A 186 -9.16 -10.29 -9.56
CA ILE A 186 -8.81 -10.89 -8.30
C ILE A 186 -9.94 -10.48 -7.39
N SER A 187 -10.93 -11.36 -7.26
CA SER A 187 -11.94 -11.21 -6.21
C SER A 187 -11.20 -10.84 -4.93
N ILE A 188 -11.63 -9.78 -4.25
CA ILE A 188 -11.04 -9.34 -2.98
C ILE A 188 -10.95 -10.52 -2.00
N LEU A 189 -11.92 -11.44 -2.03
CA LEU A 189 -11.90 -12.69 -1.27
C LEU A 189 -10.70 -13.59 -1.60
N SER A 190 -10.24 -13.60 -2.85
CA SER A 190 -9.04 -14.31 -3.27
C SER A 190 -7.77 -13.64 -2.72
N VAL A 191 -7.65 -12.32 -2.79
CA VAL A 191 -6.52 -11.59 -2.16
C VAL A 191 -6.48 -11.85 -0.64
N LEU A 192 -7.64 -11.79 0.01
CA LEU A 192 -7.79 -11.97 1.45
C LEU A 192 -7.54 -13.42 1.89
N ALA A 193 -8.04 -14.41 1.14
CA ALA A 193 -7.79 -15.83 1.44
C ALA A 193 -6.30 -16.19 1.31
N LEU A 194 -5.60 -15.57 0.35
CA LEU A 194 -4.16 -15.71 0.19
C LEU A 194 -3.39 -15.08 1.36
N SER A 195 -3.84 -13.90 1.80
CA SER A 195 -3.28 -13.20 2.95
C SER A 195 -3.49 -13.99 4.25
N GLU A 196 -4.68 -14.57 4.47
CA GLU A 196 -4.96 -15.42 5.63
C GLU A 196 -4.14 -16.72 5.63
N ASN A 197 -3.97 -17.36 4.46
CA ASN A 197 -3.11 -18.55 4.36
C ASN A 197 -1.65 -18.22 4.64
N ASN A 198 -1.15 -17.07 4.20
CA ASN A 198 0.20 -16.60 4.52
C ASN A 198 0.36 -16.33 6.03
N ALA A 199 -0.62 -15.66 6.65
CA ALA A 199 -0.63 -15.44 8.10
C ALA A 199 -0.63 -16.75 8.89
N ARG A 200 -1.43 -17.75 8.48
CA ARG A 200 -1.45 -19.07 9.11
C ARG A 200 -0.12 -19.81 8.98
N LEU A 201 0.49 -19.78 7.80
CA LEU A 201 1.78 -20.42 7.55
C LEU A 201 2.91 -19.80 8.40
N ASN A 202 2.85 -18.49 8.67
CA ASN A 202 3.84 -17.80 9.49
C ASN A 202 3.57 -18.00 11.00
N SER A 203 2.31 -17.99 11.44
CA SER A 203 1.92 -18.21 12.85
C SER A 203 2.09 -19.67 13.36
N GLY A 204 2.28 -20.63 12.44
CA GLY A 204 2.35 -22.06 12.78
C GLY A 204 3.71 -22.56 13.28
N GLY A 205 4.73 -21.69 13.33
CA GLY A 205 6.10 -22.04 13.73
C GLY A 205 6.39 -21.94 15.23
N GLY A 206 5.55 -21.24 16.00
CA GLY A 206 5.73 -21.09 17.45
C GLY A 206 5.09 -22.23 18.23
N THR A 207 5.89 -23.17 18.74
CA THR A 207 5.44 -24.14 19.75
C THR A 207 4.86 -23.38 20.96
N ARG A 208 3.53 -23.34 21.07
CA ARG A 208 2.83 -22.96 22.29
C ARG A 208 3.21 -23.93 23.41
N THR A 209 4.16 -23.54 24.25
CA THR A 209 4.39 -24.21 25.54
C THR A 209 3.20 -23.88 26.45
N ASN A 210 2.34 -24.86 26.67
CA ASN A 210 1.30 -24.82 27.70
C ASN A 210 1.95 -24.65 29.09
N LYS A 211 1.94 -23.43 29.63
CA LYS A 211 2.13 -23.20 31.07
C LYS A 211 0.77 -23.32 31.74
N ASN A 212 0.43 -24.54 32.16
CA ASN A 212 -0.51 -24.82 33.23
C ASN A 212 -0.09 -26.13 33.87
N ASN A 213 0.75 -26.03 34.91
CA ASN A 213 0.74 -26.94 36.05
C ASN A 213 1.52 -26.31 37.20
N GLU A 214 0.81 -26.14 38.31
CA GLU A 214 1.32 -25.76 39.62
C GLU A 214 2.29 -26.83 40.15
N GLY A 215 3.36 -26.39 40.80
CA GLY A 215 4.34 -27.26 41.44
C GLY A 215 5.54 -26.48 41.95
N VAL A 216 5.45 -26.04 43.20
CA VAL A 216 6.52 -25.42 43.98
C VAL A 216 7.75 -26.33 44.02
N VAL A 217 8.88 -25.90 43.45
CA VAL A 217 10.23 -26.32 43.85
C VAL A 217 11.17 -25.13 43.67
N GLU A 218 11.70 -24.62 44.78
CA GLU A 218 12.86 -23.73 44.82
C GLU A 218 14.10 -24.44 44.26
N VAL A 219 14.79 -23.85 43.29
CA VAL A 219 16.20 -24.19 43.01
C VAL A 219 16.99 -22.92 42.71
N ASN A 220 18.11 -22.83 43.42
CA ASN A 220 19.11 -21.78 43.44
C ASN A 220 19.77 -21.47 42.08
N ASN A 221 20.27 -20.23 42.03
CA ASN A 221 21.25 -19.72 41.10
C ASN A 221 22.47 -20.65 40.95
N ASP A 222 22.89 -20.85 39.71
CA ASP A 222 24.25 -20.67 39.18
C ASP A 222 24.40 -21.54 37.94
N ASN A 223 24.63 -20.91 36.77
CA ASN A 223 25.68 -21.30 35.82
C ASN A 223 25.60 -20.51 34.52
N ASP A 224 26.74 -19.90 34.20
CA ASP A 224 27.19 -19.50 32.89
C ASP A 224 26.88 -20.55 31.81
N ALA A 225 26.07 -20.17 30.83
CA ALA A 225 26.05 -20.80 29.53
C ALA A 225 25.73 -19.74 28.47
N SER A 226 26.77 -19.34 27.75
CA SER A 226 26.68 -18.49 26.56
C SER A 226 25.68 -19.10 25.56
N PRO A 227 24.72 -18.34 24.99
CA PRO A 227 23.85 -18.88 23.96
C PRO A 227 24.66 -19.14 22.68
N LEU A 228 24.47 -20.33 22.11
CA LEU A 228 24.84 -20.64 20.72
C LEU A 228 24.23 -19.60 19.77
N PRO A 229 24.91 -19.24 18.66
CA PRO A 229 24.38 -18.29 17.70
C PRO A 229 23.09 -18.85 17.08
N SER A 230 21.99 -18.15 17.27
CA SER A 230 20.72 -18.42 16.62
C SER A 230 20.88 -18.32 15.10
N LEU A 231 20.32 -19.28 14.38
CA LEU A 231 20.31 -19.36 12.92
C LEU A 231 19.41 -18.30 12.24
N ASP A 232 19.16 -17.17 12.92
CA ASP A 232 18.26 -16.07 12.52
C ASP A 232 18.94 -14.98 11.67
N ASP A 233 20.24 -15.09 11.42
CA ASP A 233 21.07 -14.01 10.84
C ASP A 233 20.91 -13.74 9.32
N LYS A 234 19.85 -14.20 8.64
CA LYS A 234 19.72 -13.97 7.17
C LYS A 234 18.30 -13.69 6.65
N LEU A 235 17.41 -13.12 7.46
CA LEU A 235 16.24 -12.40 6.92
C LEU A 235 16.57 -10.90 6.90
N PRO A 236 16.77 -10.27 5.72
CA PRO A 236 16.96 -8.83 5.65
C PRO A 236 15.60 -8.16 5.90
N GLY A 237 15.45 -7.58 7.09
CA GLY A 237 14.25 -6.87 7.55
C GLY A 237 14.06 -7.13 9.04
N SER A 238 14.17 -6.09 9.86
CA SER A 238 14.14 -6.24 11.31
C SER A 238 12.85 -6.95 11.76
N ASN A 239 12.99 -8.04 12.54
CA ASN A 239 11.90 -8.82 13.14
C ASN A 239 11.10 -8.03 14.19
N LEU A 240 11.07 -6.70 14.11
CA LEU A 240 10.33 -5.87 15.05
C LEU A 240 8.82 -6.03 14.81
N SER A 241 8.08 -6.24 15.89
CA SER A 241 6.62 -6.25 15.87
C SER A 241 6.06 -4.89 15.44
N ALA A 242 4.82 -4.87 14.96
CA ALA A 242 4.14 -3.65 14.52
C ALA A 242 4.14 -2.56 15.62
N MET A 243 3.86 -2.95 16.85
CA MET A 243 3.87 -2.06 18.01
C MET A 243 5.29 -1.59 18.36
N ARG A 244 6.31 -2.46 18.28
CA ARG A 244 7.70 -2.04 18.55
C ARG A 244 8.16 -0.98 17.56
N LYS A 245 7.76 -1.15 16.32
CA LYS A 245 8.05 -0.22 15.25
C LYS A 245 7.29 1.13 15.42
N MET A 246 6.01 1.12 15.84
CA MET A 246 5.30 2.34 16.28
C MET A 246 6.00 3.04 17.46
N LYS A 247 6.54 2.27 18.43
CA LYS A 247 7.33 2.81 19.55
C LYS A 247 8.65 3.47 19.11
N ASN A 248 9.31 2.94 18.08
CA ASN A 248 10.47 3.57 17.44
C ASN A 248 10.05 4.80 16.63
N GLY A 249 8.78 4.85 16.21
CA GLY A 249 8.19 5.88 15.38
C GLY A 249 8.38 5.66 13.89
N GLU A 250 9.20 4.68 13.49
CA GLU A 250 9.48 4.29 12.12
C GLU A 250 10.19 2.92 12.01
N ASN A 251 10.39 2.44 10.77
CA ASN A 251 10.97 1.13 10.48
C ASN A 251 12.48 1.32 10.38
N ASP A 252 13.24 0.38 10.93
CA ASP A 252 14.71 0.42 10.94
C ASP A 252 15.37 0.16 9.56
N SER A 253 14.65 0.32 8.44
CA SER A 253 15.22 0.12 7.09
C SER A 253 15.79 1.42 6.52
N GLY A 254 17.09 1.65 6.74
CA GLY A 254 17.85 2.78 6.16
C GLY A 254 18.22 3.86 7.18
N PRO A 255 18.62 5.08 6.73
CA PRO A 255 18.85 6.21 7.61
C PRO A 255 17.58 6.50 8.42
N SER A 256 17.65 6.32 9.74
CA SER A 256 16.53 6.43 10.66
C SER A 256 16.75 7.49 11.75
N PHE A 257 15.66 8.06 12.25
CA PHE A 257 15.56 8.82 13.49
C PHE A 257 15.66 7.87 14.70
N ASP A 258 16.78 7.15 14.77
CA ASP A 258 17.11 6.28 15.90
C ASP A 258 17.21 7.08 17.22
N THR A 259 17.53 6.39 18.31
CA THR A 259 17.64 7.02 19.64
C THR A 259 18.79 8.02 19.74
N ASP A 260 19.80 7.93 18.86
CA ASP A 260 20.93 8.86 18.84
C ASP A 260 20.55 10.17 18.15
N ILE A 261 19.62 10.12 17.20
CA ILE A 261 19.10 11.29 16.49
C ILE A 261 17.89 11.90 17.21
N LEU A 262 17.03 11.06 17.79
CA LEU A 262 15.80 11.46 18.48
C LEU A 262 15.71 10.77 19.85
N PRO A 263 16.08 11.45 20.95
CA PRO A 263 16.09 10.85 22.28
C PRO A 263 14.66 10.54 22.75
N ASN A 264 14.52 9.56 23.66
CA ASN A 264 13.20 9.17 24.21
C ASN A 264 12.58 10.23 25.13
N SER A 265 13.39 11.14 25.67
CA SER A 265 12.95 12.26 26.49
C SER A 265 13.85 13.47 26.23
N GLY A 266 13.32 14.65 26.57
CA GLY A 266 14.09 15.90 26.47
C GLY A 266 14.19 16.49 25.07
N PHE A 267 13.45 15.97 24.09
CA PHE A 267 13.34 16.61 22.77
C PHE A 267 12.56 17.92 22.89
N VAL A 268 13.18 19.04 22.50
CA VAL A 268 12.59 20.37 22.49
C VAL A 268 12.45 20.84 21.05
N LEU A 269 11.20 20.90 20.55
CA LEU A 269 10.90 21.13 19.13
C LEU A 269 11.64 22.35 18.55
N ASP A 270 11.54 23.51 19.20
CA ASP A 270 12.16 24.75 18.72
C ASP A 270 13.69 24.68 18.62
N GLN A 271 14.34 23.78 19.37
CA GLN A 271 15.80 23.67 19.44
C GLN A 271 16.35 22.51 18.61
N ASP A 272 15.59 21.42 18.54
CA ASP A 272 16.09 20.13 18.08
C ASP A 272 15.56 19.75 16.70
N PHE A 273 14.40 20.28 16.27
CA PHE A 273 13.77 19.87 15.01
C PHE A 273 14.71 20.02 13.80
N HIS A 274 15.22 21.22 13.53
CA HIS A 274 16.14 21.44 12.40
C HIS A 274 17.50 20.77 12.58
N LYS A 275 17.99 20.63 13.82
CA LYS A 275 19.25 19.92 14.09
C LYS A 275 19.13 18.44 13.76
N THR A 276 18.01 17.82 14.14
CA THR A 276 17.69 16.43 13.83
C THR A 276 17.57 16.22 12.33
N ILE A 277 16.95 17.14 11.58
CA ILE A 277 16.90 17.09 10.10
C ILE A 277 18.32 17.16 9.51
N ARG A 278 19.13 18.16 9.89
CA ARG A 278 20.52 18.29 9.39
C ARG A 278 21.38 17.07 9.70
N LYS A 279 21.20 16.48 10.89
CA LYS A 279 21.90 15.25 11.28
C LYS A 279 21.52 14.10 10.35
N LEU A 280 20.23 13.95 10.02
CA LEU A 280 19.77 12.92 9.10
C LEU A 280 20.22 13.17 7.65
N GLU A 281 20.17 14.41 7.16
CA GLU A 281 20.73 14.81 5.86
C GLU A 281 22.22 14.41 5.77
N LYS A 282 22.99 14.72 6.82
CA LYS A 282 24.41 14.31 6.90
C LYS A 282 24.56 12.79 6.88
N THR A 283 23.75 12.05 7.63
CA THR A 283 23.80 10.58 7.64
C THR A 283 23.52 10.01 6.24
N ILE A 284 22.56 10.57 5.50
CA ILE A 284 22.25 10.16 4.12
C ILE A 284 23.48 10.36 3.22
N VAL A 285 24.13 11.52 3.31
CA VAL A 285 25.36 11.83 2.56
C VAL A 285 26.51 10.88 2.96
N ASP A 286 26.75 10.71 4.24
CA ASP A 286 27.85 9.90 4.79
C ASP A 286 27.71 8.42 4.41
N GLN A 287 26.48 7.91 4.29
CA GLN A 287 26.22 6.52 3.91
C GLN A 287 26.35 6.26 2.41
N GLY A 288 26.65 7.29 1.59
CA GLY A 288 26.69 7.18 0.13
C GLY A 288 25.37 6.65 -0.43
N HIS A 289 24.29 6.74 0.34
CA HIS A 289 22.98 6.39 -0.15
C HIS A 289 22.61 7.51 -1.10
N CYS A 290 22.62 7.22 -2.41
CA CYS A 290 21.96 8.09 -3.37
C CYS A 290 20.54 8.23 -2.82
N ALA A 291 20.20 9.43 -2.35
CA ALA A 291 18.93 9.70 -1.69
C ALA A 291 17.75 9.64 -2.65
N ASP A 292 17.99 9.14 -3.86
CA ASP A 292 17.01 8.45 -4.65
C ASP A 292 16.55 7.26 -3.84
N HIS A 293 15.57 7.61 -3.02
CA HIS A 293 14.51 6.89 -2.37
C HIS A 293 13.83 5.85 -3.27
N SER A 294 14.55 5.23 -4.19
CA SER A 294 14.18 4.03 -4.91
C SER A 294 13.62 3.05 -3.88
N PRO A 295 12.32 2.67 -3.99
CA PRO A 295 11.74 1.63 -3.15
C PRO A 295 12.71 0.44 -3.08
N ILE A 296 12.77 -0.25 -1.94
CA ILE A 296 13.58 -1.47 -1.77
C ILE A 296 13.36 -2.45 -2.95
N GLU A 297 12.18 -2.39 -3.55
CA GLU A 297 11.75 -3.10 -4.76
C GLU A 297 12.55 -2.71 -6.03
N LEU A 298 12.86 -1.42 -6.24
CA LEU A 298 13.71 -0.95 -7.34
C LEU A 298 15.16 -1.39 -7.14
N GLN A 299 15.69 -1.33 -5.91
CA GLN A 299 17.04 -1.85 -5.60
C GLN A 299 17.13 -3.37 -5.80
N ALA A 300 16.10 -4.11 -5.40
CA ALA A 300 16.01 -5.55 -5.63
C ALA A 300 15.92 -5.89 -7.13
N ALA A 301 15.14 -5.12 -7.90
CA ALA A 301 15.04 -5.28 -9.34
C ALA A 301 16.38 -4.97 -10.04
N GLN A 302 17.09 -3.93 -9.61
CA GLN A 302 18.42 -3.58 -10.10
C GLN A 302 19.46 -4.66 -9.79
N ALA A 303 19.55 -5.13 -8.55
CA ALA A 303 20.51 -6.16 -8.13
C ALA A 303 20.34 -7.48 -8.90
N GLU A 304 19.10 -7.86 -9.24
CA GLU A 304 18.82 -9.07 -10.01
C GLU A 304 19.12 -8.90 -11.52
N LEU A 305 18.91 -7.70 -12.09
CA LEU A 305 19.36 -7.38 -13.46
C LEU A 305 20.89 -7.48 -13.58
N GLU A 306 21.61 -7.09 -12.55
CA GLU A 306 23.06 -7.27 -12.49
C GLU A 306 23.46 -8.75 -12.47
N GLU A 307 22.72 -9.62 -11.76
CA GLU A 307 22.93 -11.07 -11.82
C GLU A 307 22.65 -11.66 -13.21
N ASP A 308 21.58 -11.23 -13.88
CA ASP A 308 21.25 -11.70 -15.24
C ASP A 308 22.30 -11.21 -16.27
N SER A 309 22.88 -10.02 -16.07
CA SER A 309 23.95 -9.49 -16.93
C SER A 309 25.27 -10.26 -16.83
N LYS A 310 25.54 -10.95 -15.71
CA LYS A 310 26.73 -11.81 -15.55
C LYS A 310 26.74 -13.02 -16.48
N TYR A 311 25.60 -13.36 -17.10
CA TYR A 311 25.46 -14.51 -18.00
C TYR A 311 25.37 -14.15 -19.49
N GLY A 312 25.41 -12.86 -19.85
CA GLY A 312 25.33 -12.40 -21.24
C GLY A 312 26.46 -11.43 -21.60
N ASP A 313 27.42 -11.91 -22.39
CA ASP A 313 28.57 -11.22 -23.00
C ASP A 313 29.39 -10.25 -22.12
N SER A 314 30.67 -10.58 -21.98
CA SER A 314 31.66 -9.90 -21.16
C SER A 314 31.92 -8.45 -21.58
N LYS A 315 31.06 -7.51 -21.19
CA LYS A 315 31.52 -6.14 -20.91
C LYS A 315 32.12 -6.14 -19.51
N THR A 316 33.42 -5.91 -19.47
CA THR A 316 34.23 -5.97 -18.26
C THR A 316 33.74 -4.98 -17.21
N ALA A 317 33.59 -5.43 -15.97
CA ALA A 317 33.21 -4.61 -14.81
C ALA A 317 34.04 -3.30 -14.63
N LYS A 318 35.20 -3.19 -15.29
CA LYS A 318 36.03 -1.98 -15.32
C LYS A 318 35.39 -0.75 -15.96
N ASP A 319 34.39 -0.91 -16.83
CA ASP A 319 33.76 0.25 -17.49
C ASP A 319 32.69 0.93 -16.60
N ARG A 320 32.29 0.31 -15.48
CA ARG A 320 31.29 0.89 -14.55
C ARG A 320 31.90 1.65 -13.37
N ASP A 321 33.17 1.42 -13.04
CA ASP A 321 33.81 2.14 -11.92
C ASP A 321 33.98 3.65 -12.21
N ASP A 322 34.02 4.07 -13.49
CA ASP A 322 34.14 5.50 -13.84
C ASP A 322 32.80 6.26 -13.75
N ASP A 323 31.65 5.57 -13.76
CA ASP A 323 30.32 6.19 -13.58
C ASP A 323 30.00 6.52 -12.11
N THR A 324 30.76 5.97 -11.15
CA THR A 324 30.59 6.34 -9.72
C THR A 324 31.07 7.76 -9.39
N LYS A 325 31.81 8.41 -10.30
CA LYS A 325 32.24 9.82 -10.13
C LYS A 325 31.10 10.84 -10.30
N GLY A 326 29.92 10.38 -10.72
CA GLY A 326 28.73 11.21 -10.86
C GLY A 326 27.71 11.04 -9.72
N MET A 327 28.07 10.47 -8.55
CA MET A 327 27.13 10.40 -7.42
C MET A 327 26.62 11.80 -7.11
N GLN A 328 25.34 12.04 -7.44
CA GLN A 328 24.69 13.31 -7.18
C GLN A 328 24.79 13.59 -5.68
N GLN A 329 25.46 14.69 -5.37
CA GLN A 329 25.49 15.22 -4.02
C GLN A 329 24.04 15.44 -3.55
N TYR A 330 23.70 14.98 -2.34
CA TYR A 330 22.37 15.22 -1.77
C TYR A 330 22.08 16.71 -1.76
N ASP A 331 21.07 17.12 -2.52
CA ASP A 331 20.55 18.47 -2.50
C ASP A 331 19.23 18.48 -1.69
N PRO A 332 19.18 19.19 -0.55
CA PRO A 332 17.96 19.28 0.27
C PRO A 332 16.78 19.95 -0.46
N ASN A 333 17.04 20.77 -1.47
CA ASN A 333 16.04 21.50 -2.24
C ASN A 333 15.59 20.75 -3.50
N ASP A 334 16.25 19.64 -3.83
CA ASP A 334 15.91 18.83 -4.98
C ASP A 334 14.53 18.20 -4.85
N ARG A 335 13.81 18.17 -5.97
CA ARG A 335 12.46 17.62 -6.14
C ARG A 335 12.45 16.50 -7.18
N SER A 336 13.60 16.06 -7.68
CA SER A 336 13.66 14.94 -8.62
C SER A 336 13.10 13.67 -7.98
N MET A 337 12.45 12.85 -8.82
CA MET A 337 12.15 11.47 -8.49
C MET A 337 13.38 10.61 -8.77
N GLY A 338 13.47 9.44 -8.13
CA GLY A 338 14.54 8.48 -8.44
C GLY A 338 14.50 8.04 -9.91
N GLU A 339 15.67 7.77 -10.48
CA GLU A 339 15.80 7.40 -11.89
C GLU A 339 14.93 6.16 -12.24
N PRO A 340 14.12 6.22 -13.31
CA PRO A 340 13.32 5.08 -13.73
C PRO A 340 14.17 3.86 -14.11
N VAL A 341 13.74 2.67 -13.69
CA VAL A 341 14.48 1.41 -13.88
C VAL A 341 13.82 0.55 -14.96
N PRO A 342 14.58 0.05 -15.97
CA PRO A 342 14.01 -0.78 -17.04
C PRO A 342 13.30 -2.05 -16.54
N ILE A 343 12.09 -2.31 -17.02
CA ILE A 343 11.33 -3.54 -16.75
C ILE A 343 11.69 -4.58 -17.79
N ASN A 344 12.69 -5.42 -17.53
CA ASN A 344 13.06 -6.50 -18.45
C ASN A 344 13.15 -6.00 -19.91
N PRO A 345 14.21 -5.23 -20.26
CA PRO A 345 14.31 -4.51 -21.54
C PRO A 345 14.25 -5.41 -22.77
N ARG A 346 14.38 -6.73 -22.59
CA ARG A 346 14.20 -7.73 -23.63
C ARG A 346 12.74 -7.97 -24.00
N LEU A 347 11.85 -8.05 -23.02
CA LEU A 347 10.42 -8.31 -23.22
C LEU A 347 9.62 -7.03 -23.34
N PHE A 348 10.01 -6.01 -22.57
CA PHE A 348 9.37 -4.71 -22.55
C PHE A 348 10.44 -3.64 -22.83
N PRO A 349 10.92 -3.56 -24.09
CA PRO A 349 11.86 -2.51 -24.49
C PRO A 349 11.32 -1.14 -24.10
N ASP A 350 12.20 -0.27 -23.61
CA ASP A 350 11.92 1.11 -23.19
C ASP A 350 10.89 1.29 -22.06
N LEU A 351 10.26 0.24 -21.53
CA LEU A 351 9.36 0.34 -20.38
C LEU A 351 10.16 0.35 -19.07
N HIS A 352 9.84 1.29 -18.18
CA HIS A 352 10.54 1.49 -16.91
C HIS A 352 9.57 1.58 -15.73
N LEU A 353 9.99 1.10 -14.56
CA LEU A 353 9.39 1.43 -13.26
C LEU A 353 9.92 2.78 -12.81
N GLY A 354 9.02 3.71 -12.53
CA GLY A 354 9.34 5.08 -12.16
C GLY A 354 8.37 6.08 -12.79
N HIS A 355 8.53 7.35 -12.44
CA HIS A 355 7.62 8.42 -12.86
C HIS A 355 8.19 9.31 -13.99
N GLY A 356 9.18 8.81 -14.74
CA GLY A 356 9.83 9.58 -15.80
C GLY A 356 10.42 10.89 -15.28
N ASP A 357 10.05 11.99 -15.92
CA ASP A 357 10.45 13.36 -15.54
C ASP A 357 9.53 14.02 -14.49
N ALA A 358 8.61 13.28 -13.87
CA ALA A 358 7.76 13.86 -12.84
C ALA A 358 8.60 14.36 -11.65
N LEU A 359 8.13 15.43 -11.01
CA LEU A 359 8.73 15.99 -9.81
C LEU A 359 8.00 15.49 -8.55
N CYS A 360 8.71 15.41 -7.43
CA CYS A 360 8.11 15.34 -6.11
C CYS A 360 7.38 16.65 -5.81
N SER A 361 6.24 16.59 -5.14
CA SER A 361 5.52 17.75 -4.60
C SER A 361 6.26 18.52 -3.51
N HIS A 362 7.27 17.90 -2.92
CA HIS A 362 8.05 18.44 -1.82
C HIS A 362 9.53 18.28 -2.10
N THR A 363 10.35 19.15 -1.52
CA THR A 363 11.80 18.99 -1.56
C THR A 363 12.24 17.80 -0.70
N LYS A 364 13.43 17.24 -0.97
CA LYS A 364 14.02 16.17 -0.16
C LYS A 364 14.06 16.52 1.34
N ARG A 365 14.35 17.78 1.70
CA ARG A 365 14.29 18.27 3.09
C ARG A 365 12.88 18.29 3.68
N GLN A 366 11.90 18.79 2.93
CA GLN A 366 10.50 18.79 3.37
C GLN A 366 10.00 17.36 3.62
N VAL A 367 10.42 16.39 2.79
CA VAL A 367 10.14 14.97 3.03
C VAL A 367 10.70 14.49 4.38
N LEU A 368 11.93 14.86 4.72
CA LEU A 368 12.49 14.53 6.04
C LEU A 368 11.76 15.22 7.20
N GLN A 369 11.29 16.46 7.00
CA GLN A 369 10.51 17.18 8.01
C GLN A 369 9.15 16.52 8.25
N MET A 370 8.42 16.19 7.18
CA MET A 370 7.16 15.44 7.26
C MET A 370 7.38 14.10 7.99
N ARG A 371 8.47 13.39 7.66
CA ARG A 371 8.85 12.13 8.32
C ARG A 371 9.13 12.33 9.81
N LEU A 372 9.86 13.38 10.21
CA LEU A 372 10.12 13.67 11.62
C LEU A 372 8.83 13.95 12.40
N VAL A 373 7.93 14.76 11.86
CA VAL A 373 6.65 15.05 12.53
C VAL A 373 5.82 13.76 12.67
N ALA A 374 5.81 12.90 11.65
CA ALA A 374 5.16 11.59 11.73
C ALA A 374 5.77 10.70 12.82
N VAL A 375 7.11 10.64 12.94
CA VAL A 375 7.82 9.91 14.00
C VAL A 375 7.43 10.43 15.38
N LEU A 376 7.40 11.74 15.58
CA LEU A 376 7.00 12.36 16.85
C LEU A 376 5.58 11.98 17.23
N LEU A 377 4.64 12.12 16.29
CA LEU A 377 3.25 11.72 16.51
C LEU A 377 3.17 10.23 16.86
N ASN A 378 3.86 9.34 16.13
CA ASN A 378 3.86 7.89 16.39
C ASN A 378 4.36 7.54 17.79
N ARG A 379 5.50 8.12 18.19
CA ARG A 379 6.09 7.85 19.51
C ARG A 379 5.19 8.34 20.65
N LEU A 380 4.53 9.47 20.47
CA LEU A 380 3.50 9.98 21.38
C LEU A 380 2.27 9.05 21.38
N GLY A 381 1.78 8.61 20.22
CA GLY A 381 0.65 7.68 20.11
C GLY A 381 0.93 6.30 20.73
N ALA A 382 2.20 5.86 20.70
CA ALA A 382 2.64 4.64 21.36
C ALA A 382 2.57 4.74 22.90
N ASN A 383 2.48 5.95 23.48
CA ASN A 383 2.26 6.10 24.91
C ASN A 383 0.93 5.54 25.37
N TYR A 384 -0.12 5.55 24.53
CA TYR A 384 -1.39 4.88 24.88
C TYR A 384 -1.19 3.39 25.15
N HIS A 385 -0.33 2.71 24.36
CA HIS A 385 0.02 1.31 24.62
C HIS A 385 0.83 1.14 25.91
N ARG A 386 1.78 2.05 26.19
CA ARG A 386 2.59 2.01 27.42
C ARG A 386 1.70 2.19 28.66
N LEU A 387 0.78 3.14 28.62
CA LEU A 387 -0.17 3.42 29.70
C LEU A 387 -1.18 2.29 29.90
N ALA A 388 -1.65 1.67 28.82
CA ALA A 388 -2.53 0.51 28.90
C ALA A 388 -1.83 -0.77 29.42
N ASN A 389 -0.49 -0.80 29.48
CA ASN A 389 0.30 -1.95 29.91
C ASN A 389 1.43 -1.51 30.86
N PRO A 390 1.09 -1.01 32.06
CA PRO A 390 2.06 -0.41 32.98
C PRO A 390 3.13 -1.40 33.47
N ASP A 391 2.82 -2.71 33.46
CA ASP A 391 3.75 -3.77 33.86
C ASP A 391 5.00 -3.87 32.98
N ASN A 392 5.00 -3.24 31.79
CA ASN A 392 6.11 -3.33 30.84
C ASN A 392 7.31 -2.42 31.19
N ALA A 393 7.27 -1.64 32.28
CA ALA A 393 8.35 -0.77 32.78
C ALA A 393 8.97 0.21 31.75
N GLU A 394 8.40 0.35 30.56
CA GLU A 394 8.88 1.25 29.51
C GLU A 394 8.50 2.70 29.83
N ALA A 395 9.50 3.58 29.86
CA ALA A 395 9.26 5.01 30.01
C ALA A 395 8.43 5.58 28.86
N LEU A 396 7.59 6.57 29.16
CA LEU A 396 6.84 7.32 28.17
C LEU A 396 7.79 8.16 27.30
N PHE A 397 7.48 8.26 26.02
CA PHE A 397 8.10 9.26 25.16
C PHE A 397 7.56 10.64 25.51
N THR A 398 8.43 11.61 25.75
CA THR A 398 8.02 12.97 26.13
C THR A 398 8.82 14.02 25.38
N MET A 399 8.17 15.14 25.07
CA MET A 399 8.79 16.28 24.40
C MET A 399 8.27 17.61 24.94
N LYS A 400 8.82 18.72 24.47
CA LYS A 400 8.30 20.07 24.69
C LYS A 400 8.34 20.86 23.40
N LEU A 401 7.48 21.87 23.28
CA LEU A 401 7.59 22.83 22.17
C LEU A 401 8.73 23.82 22.40
N THR A 402 8.77 24.43 23.58
CA THR A 402 9.83 25.34 24.04
C THR A 402 10.56 24.72 25.24
N LYS A 403 11.75 25.22 25.57
CA LYS A 403 12.53 24.75 26.73
C LYS A 403 11.74 24.84 28.04
N ASP A 404 11.04 25.95 28.23
CA ASP A 404 10.26 26.28 29.43
C ASP A 404 8.78 25.87 29.31
N GLY A 405 8.39 25.25 28.19
CA GLY A 405 7.03 24.81 27.93
C GLY A 405 6.60 23.58 28.73
N PRO A 406 5.30 23.27 28.71
CA PRO A 406 4.77 22.06 29.34
C PRO A 406 5.34 20.81 28.67
N VAL A 407 5.40 19.72 29.44
CA VAL A 407 5.74 18.41 28.92
C VAL A 407 4.55 17.87 28.13
N ILE A 408 4.82 17.44 26.91
CA ILE A 408 3.87 16.82 25.99
C ILE A 408 4.12 15.32 25.99
N SER A 409 3.03 14.57 26.13
CA SER A 409 3.02 13.10 26.18
C SER A 409 1.96 12.48 25.25
N LYS A 410 1.06 13.28 24.68
CA LYS A 410 0.01 12.83 23.78
C LYS A 410 0.09 13.50 22.39
N PRO A 411 -0.37 12.85 21.31
CA PRO A 411 -0.47 13.49 19.99
C PRO A 411 -1.39 14.71 19.97
N SER A 412 -2.51 14.66 20.72
CA SER A 412 -3.45 15.77 20.88
C SER A 412 -2.80 17.02 21.49
N GLU A 413 -2.03 16.84 22.56
CA GLU A 413 -1.28 17.92 23.23
C GLU A 413 -0.24 18.55 22.30
N PHE A 414 0.43 17.73 21.47
CA PHE A 414 1.40 18.22 20.49
C PHE A 414 0.72 19.14 19.46
N ILE A 415 -0.38 18.69 18.87
CA ILE A 415 -1.10 19.45 17.85
C ILE A 415 -1.76 20.69 18.45
N GLN A 416 -2.38 20.59 19.62
CA GLN A 416 -2.93 21.75 20.33
C GLN A 416 -1.85 22.80 20.57
N GLY A 417 -0.68 22.40 21.07
CA GLY A 417 0.40 23.34 21.34
C GLY A 417 0.97 23.99 20.07
N LEU A 418 0.93 23.33 18.91
CA LEU A 418 1.26 23.96 17.63
C LEU A 418 0.22 25.04 17.26
N ILE A 419 -1.07 24.73 17.37
CA ILE A 419 -2.17 25.68 17.13
C ILE A 419 -2.05 26.89 18.07
N ASP A 420 -1.78 26.66 19.36
CA ASP A 420 -1.61 27.71 20.36
C ASP A 420 -0.45 28.66 20.05
N LYS A 421 0.58 28.16 19.34
CA LYS A 421 1.70 28.97 18.84
C LYS A 421 1.42 29.65 17.49
N GLY A 422 0.19 29.57 16.98
CA GLY A 422 -0.22 30.18 15.72
C GLY A 422 0.17 29.38 14.48
N GLN A 423 0.37 28.06 14.60
CA GLN A 423 0.54 27.19 13.44
C GLN A 423 -0.80 27.02 12.72
N ASP A 424 -0.85 27.29 11.41
CA ASP A 424 -2.00 26.93 10.59
C ASP A 424 -2.03 25.41 10.37
N ILE A 425 -3.15 24.79 10.74
CA ILE A 425 -3.35 23.36 10.62
C ILE A 425 -4.74 23.11 10.05
N THR A 426 -4.81 22.26 9.03
CA THR A 426 -6.07 21.77 8.46
C THR A 426 -6.02 20.24 8.39
N ILE A 427 -7.13 19.56 8.71
CA ILE A 427 -7.25 18.11 8.51
C ILE A 427 -8.38 17.83 7.53
N VAL A 428 -8.14 16.97 6.55
CA VAL A 428 -9.17 16.55 5.59
C VAL A 428 -9.03 15.05 5.27
N PRO A 429 -10.12 14.25 5.32
CA PRO A 429 -10.10 12.90 4.76
C PRO A 429 -9.93 12.99 3.25
N THR A 430 -8.95 12.26 2.72
CA THR A 430 -8.65 12.26 1.28
C THR A 430 -8.56 10.85 0.75
N THR A 431 -9.00 10.67 -0.48
CA THR A 431 -8.77 9.47 -1.30
C THR A 431 -7.92 9.86 -2.51
N ARG A 432 -7.20 8.90 -3.08
CA ARG A 432 -6.41 9.06 -4.32
C ARG A 432 -6.28 7.72 -5.02
N ILE A 433 -5.85 7.69 -6.28
CA ILE A 433 -5.61 6.41 -6.96
C ILE A 433 -4.50 5.65 -6.23
N THR A 434 -4.76 4.38 -5.87
CA THR A 434 -3.68 3.51 -5.40
C THR A 434 -2.94 2.90 -6.59
N SER A 435 -1.63 3.12 -6.61
CA SER A 435 -0.69 2.38 -7.46
C SER A 435 0.28 1.54 -6.63
N PHE A 436 0.06 1.42 -5.31
CA PHE A 436 0.99 0.79 -4.38
C PHE A 436 2.41 1.35 -4.45
N GLY A 437 2.55 2.65 -4.75
CA GLY A 437 3.86 3.29 -4.91
C GLY A 437 4.56 2.99 -6.24
N LEU A 438 3.90 2.27 -7.16
CA LEU A 438 4.43 2.01 -8.48
C LEU A 438 4.14 3.19 -9.41
N GLY A 439 5.19 3.68 -10.06
CA GLY A 439 5.12 4.49 -11.27
C GLY A 439 5.54 3.65 -12.47
N MET A 440 5.03 3.97 -13.65
CA MET A 440 5.48 3.36 -14.88
C MET A 440 5.56 4.39 -15.99
N CYS A 441 6.64 4.33 -16.77
CA CYS A 441 6.90 5.26 -17.86
C CYS A 441 7.60 4.56 -19.02
N LEU A 442 7.50 5.16 -20.19
CA LEU A 442 8.11 4.72 -21.44
C LEU A 442 9.19 5.71 -21.83
N LYS A 443 10.39 5.22 -22.11
CA LYS A 443 11.48 6.04 -22.64
C LYS A 443 11.30 6.24 -24.14
N GLU A 444 11.17 7.49 -24.55
CA GLU A 444 10.97 7.83 -25.94
C GLU A 444 12.29 7.89 -26.72
N SER A 445 12.21 7.82 -28.05
CA SER A 445 13.36 7.81 -28.95
C SER A 445 14.10 9.14 -28.98
N ASP A 446 13.42 10.22 -28.59
CA ASP A 446 14.01 11.55 -28.37
C ASP A 446 14.65 11.70 -26.97
N GLY A 447 14.58 10.66 -26.13
CA GLY A 447 15.11 10.63 -24.77
C GLY A 447 14.14 11.11 -23.69
N SER A 448 13.00 11.67 -24.06
CA SER A 448 11.96 12.09 -23.11
C SER A 448 11.15 10.91 -22.55
N TRP A 449 10.23 11.19 -21.62
CA TRP A 449 9.38 10.17 -21.02
C TRP A 449 7.91 10.37 -21.33
N SER A 450 7.22 9.26 -21.62
CA SER A 450 5.76 9.17 -21.57
C SER A 450 5.33 8.44 -20.30
N ASN A 451 4.39 9.01 -19.55
CA ASN A 451 3.87 8.42 -18.32
C ASN A 451 2.71 7.47 -18.60
N ILE A 452 2.63 6.38 -17.84
CA ILE A 452 1.54 5.39 -17.91
C ILE A 452 0.74 5.44 -16.62
N PRO A 453 -0.47 6.02 -16.61
CA PRO A 453 -1.33 6.01 -15.44
C PRO A 453 -1.64 4.57 -14.99
N LEU A 454 -1.39 4.29 -13.71
CA LEU A 454 -1.66 3.01 -13.08
C LEU A 454 -2.78 3.16 -12.05
N ALA A 455 -3.70 2.21 -12.04
CA ALA A 455 -4.75 2.11 -11.03
C ALA A 455 -5.08 0.63 -10.78
N ALA A 456 -5.42 0.31 -9.53
CA ALA A 456 -6.01 -0.97 -9.19
C ALA A 456 -7.53 -0.86 -9.19
N PHE A 457 -8.20 -1.78 -9.89
CA PHE A 457 -9.66 -1.87 -9.92
C PHE A 457 -10.14 -3.17 -9.29
N ILE A 458 -11.31 -3.09 -8.67
CA ILE A 458 -12.08 -4.23 -8.18
C ILE A 458 -13.44 -4.23 -8.87
N GLU A 459 -14.08 -5.39 -8.92
CA GLU A 459 -15.51 -5.47 -9.23
C GLU A 459 -16.28 -4.94 -8.02
N SER A 460 -17.13 -3.92 -8.21
CA SER A 460 -17.93 -3.36 -7.10
C SER A 460 -19.04 -4.32 -6.65
N GLY A 461 -19.38 -5.30 -7.47
CA GLY A 461 -20.52 -6.19 -7.27
C GLY A 461 -21.88 -5.53 -7.48
N TYR A 462 -21.91 -4.31 -8.04
CA TYR A 462 -23.13 -3.60 -8.42
C TYR A 462 -23.23 -3.45 -9.93
N GLU A 463 -24.45 -3.56 -10.44
CA GLU A 463 -24.83 -3.44 -11.85
C GLU A 463 -25.98 -2.43 -11.97
N ASP A 464 -26.04 -1.68 -13.07
CA ASP A 464 -27.22 -0.89 -13.42
C ASP A 464 -28.33 -1.75 -14.04
N LYS A 465 -29.49 -1.16 -14.36
CA LYS A 465 -30.63 -1.85 -14.99
C LYS A 465 -30.32 -2.48 -16.34
N ASP A 466 -29.30 -2.01 -17.03
CA ASP A 466 -28.89 -2.51 -18.34
C ASP A 466 -27.91 -3.70 -18.21
N GLY A 467 -27.51 -4.04 -16.98
CA GLY A 467 -26.60 -5.13 -16.66
C GLY A 467 -25.12 -4.74 -16.76
N ASN A 468 -24.81 -3.44 -16.80
CA ASN A 468 -23.43 -2.96 -16.83
C ASN A 468 -22.87 -2.99 -15.41
N MET A 469 -21.78 -3.72 -15.21
CA MET A 469 -21.11 -3.81 -13.91
C MET A 469 -20.20 -2.61 -13.69
N ALA A 470 -20.34 -1.93 -12.55
CA ALA A 470 -19.47 -0.81 -12.22
C ALA A 470 -18.08 -1.31 -11.77
N PRO A 471 -16.99 -1.03 -12.51
CA PRO A 471 -15.66 -1.19 -11.96
C PRO A 471 -15.49 -0.15 -10.85
N ALA A 472 -14.83 -0.50 -9.75
CA ALA A 472 -14.48 0.46 -8.72
C ALA A 472 -12.96 0.53 -8.59
N MET A 473 -12.43 1.73 -8.72
CA MET A 473 -11.03 1.98 -8.40
C MET A 473 -10.85 1.76 -6.90
N MET A 474 -9.81 1.01 -6.54
CA MET A 474 -9.37 0.95 -5.16
C MET A 474 -8.58 2.24 -4.88
N PRO A 475 -9.07 3.13 -4.01
CA PRO A 475 -8.29 4.28 -3.62
C PRO A 475 -7.25 3.88 -2.58
N HIS A 476 -6.31 4.79 -2.36
CA HIS A 476 -5.56 4.92 -1.12
C HIS A 476 -6.21 6.06 -0.33
N SER A 477 -6.73 5.80 0.87
CA SER A 477 -7.46 6.78 1.68
C SER A 477 -6.80 7.00 3.03
N GLY A 478 -6.74 8.26 3.46
CA GLY A 478 -6.14 8.65 4.74
C GLY A 478 -6.72 9.96 5.26
N LEU A 479 -6.35 10.33 6.48
CA LEU A 479 -6.56 11.69 6.98
C LEU A 479 -5.31 12.51 6.70
N ARG A 480 -5.45 13.53 5.88
CA ARG A 480 -4.37 14.45 5.51
C ARG A 480 -4.33 15.60 6.51
N LEU A 481 -3.30 15.61 7.35
CA LEU A 481 -2.91 16.71 8.22
C LEU A 481 -1.98 17.65 7.44
N ILE A 482 -2.49 18.83 7.12
CA ILE A 482 -1.82 19.89 6.37
C ILE A 482 -1.33 20.92 7.40
N ILE A 483 -0.02 21.03 7.56
CA ILE A 483 0.64 22.00 8.45
C ILE A 483 1.14 23.15 7.57
N GLY A 484 0.40 24.25 7.58
CA GLY A 484 0.63 25.44 6.77
C GLY A 484 1.67 26.38 7.36
N ASP A 485 1.44 27.68 7.26
CA ASP A 485 2.34 28.70 7.78
C ASP A 485 2.32 28.73 9.32
N GLY A 486 3.50 28.85 9.93
CA GLY A 486 3.62 28.91 11.39
C GLY A 486 5.04 28.62 11.90
N PRO A 487 5.24 28.43 13.21
CA PRO A 487 6.56 28.25 13.81
C PRO A 487 7.40 27.10 13.23
N LEU A 488 6.76 26.03 12.74
CA LEU A 488 7.45 24.89 12.13
C LEU A 488 7.93 25.15 10.69
N THR A 489 7.27 26.04 9.97
CA THR A 489 7.47 26.25 8.52
C THR A 489 8.06 27.62 8.18
N SER A 490 7.77 28.66 8.97
CA SER A 490 8.17 30.05 8.72
C SER A 490 9.67 30.34 8.85
N ASN A 491 10.39 29.60 9.71
CA ASN A 491 11.83 29.81 9.91
C ASN A 491 12.71 29.31 8.75
N GLN A 492 12.13 28.76 7.68
CA GLN A 492 12.89 28.24 6.54
C GLN A 492 13.42 29.32 5.61
N HIS A 493 12.76 30.48 5.55
CA HIS A 493 13.13 31.54 4.61
C HIS A 493 14.39 32.32 5.00
N GLN A 494 14.74 32.37 6.30
CA GLN A 494 15.78 33.30 6.77
C GLN A 494 17.23 32.84 6.61
N GLU A 495 17.48 31.56 6.29
CA GLU A 495 18.85 31.02 6.15
C GLU A 495 19.26 30.66 4.71
N TYR A 496 18.35 30.74 3.71
CA TYR A 496 18.60 30.20 2.35
C TYR A 496 18.22 31.14 1.19
N ASP A 497 18.22 32.45 1.45
CA ASP A 497 17.71 33.53 0.57
C ASP A 497 18.50 33.81 -0.74
N ASP A 498 19.30 32.86 -1.24
CA ASP A 498 20.06 33.04 -2.50
C ASP A 498 19.31 32.49 -3.74
N PHE A 499 18.11 31.92 -3.60
CA PHE A 499 17.31 31.44 -4.73
C PHE A 499 16.16 32.41 -5.06
N GLU A 500 16.48 33.46 -5.83
CA GLU A 500 15.49 34.36 -6.45
C GLU A 500 14.55 33.54 -7.37
N GLY A 501 13.33 33.20 -6.92
CA GLY A 501 12.33 32.72 -7.89
C GLY A 501 11.06 32.03 -7.40
N SER A 502 11.01 31.39 -6.23
CA SER A 502 9.75 30.76 -5.80
C SER A 502 9.64 30.62 -4.28
N ALA A 503 9.12 31.66 -3.63
CA ALA A 503 8.61 31.59 -2.26
C ALA A 503 7.29 30.79 -2.23
N ILE A 504 7.33 29.53 -2.65
CA ILE A 504 6.21 28.62 -2.45
C ILE A 504 6.44 27.99 -1.07
N SER A 505 5.79 28.54 -0.04
CA SER A 505 5.68 27.85 1.24
C SER A 505 4.81 26.61 1.03
N ASN A 506 5.43 25.51 0.63
CA ASN A 506 4.69 24.25 0.54
C ASN A 506 4.37 23.79 1.97
N PRO A 507 3.08 23.57 2.30
CA PRO A 507 2.71 23.07 3.62
C PRO A 507 3.31 21.68 3.83
N LEU A 508 3.64 21.32 5.08
CA LEU A 508 4.01 19.96 5.40
C LEU A 508 2.75 19.09 5.42
N ILE A 509 2.77 17.98 4.68
CA ILE A 509 1.61 17.10 4.55
C ILE A 509 1.91 15.77 5.21
N ILE A 510 1.11 15.43 6.21
CA ILE A 510 1.20 14.17 6.95
C ILE A 510 -0.09 13.41 6.71
N GLN A 511 -0.01 12.10 6.45
CA GLN A 511 -1.19 11.27 6.23
C GLN A 511 -1.30 10.16 7.26
N HIS A 512 -2.54 9.88 7.71
CA HIS A 512 -2.86 8.73 8.53
C HIS A 512 -3.08 7.47 7.67
N PHE A 513 -2.23 6.45 7.88
CA PHE A 513 -2.29 5.07 7.36
C PHE A 513 -1.83 4.11 8.46
N ILE A 514 -1.96 2.77 8.37
CA ILE A 514 -1.33 1.80 9.33
C ILE A 514 -0.10 1.09 8.72
N GLY A 515 0.90 0.78 9.55
CA GLY A 515 2.30 0.57 9.17
C GLY A 515 3.22 1.48 10.01
N ILE A 516 4.52 1.57 9.74
CA ILE A 516 5.46 2.23 10.67
C ILE A 516 6.16 3.56 10.23
N GLU A 517 6.43 3.82 8.96
CA GLU A 517 7.02 5.04 8.37
C GLU A 517 6.06 6.19 7.94
N GLY A 518 5.07 6.56 8.75
CA GLY A 518 4.06 7.64 8.57
C GLY A 518 3.23 7.72 9.87
N PHE A 519 2.22 8.57 10.09
CA PHE A 519 1.54 8.53 11.42
C PHE A 519 0.81 7.19 11.72
N CYS A 520 0.76 6.29 10.74
CA CYS A 520 1.35 4.96 10.88
C CYS A 520 1.72 4.40 9.50
N GLY A 521 2.71 4.89 8.73
CA GLY A 521 3.54 3.83 8.18
C GLY A 521 4.33 3.74 6.92
N TRP A 522 4.09 4.62 5.97
CA TRP A 522 4.54 4.40 4.61
C TRP A 522 5.22 5.65 4.12
N LYS A 523 6.45 5.48 3.63
CA LYS A 523 7.16 6.51 2.91
C LYS A 523 6.27 7.05 1.79
N MET A 524 5.98 8.36 1.83
CA MET A 524 5.24 9.04 0.77
C MET A 524 6.15 9.19 -0.47
N ASP A 525 6.56 8.07 -1.08
CA ASP A 525 7.09 8.08 -2.47
C ASP A 525 5.95 8.34 -3.48
N GLN A 526 4.71 8.36 -2.97
CA GLN A 526 3.50 8.76 -3.64
C GLN A 526 3.38 10.28 -3.88
N ASN A 527 4.47 11.04 -3.70
CA ASN A 527 4.51 12.49 -3.86
C ASN A 527 4.78 12.96 -5.29
N ALA A 528 4.85 12.05 -6.27
CA ALA A 528 4.95 12.43 -7.67
C ALA A 528 3.78 13.35 -8.05
N GLU A 529 4.10 14.55 -8.53
CA GLU A 529 3.14 15.48 -9.11
C GLU A 529 2.78 15.00 -10.50
N VAL A 530 1.71 14.21 -10.58
CA VAL A 530 1.16 13.70 -11.83
C VAL A 530 -0.33 14.02 -11.90
N PRO A 531 -0.86 14.41 -13.08
CA PRO A 531 -2.22 14.93 -13.20
C PRO A 531 -3.29 13.85 -13.01
N TYR A 532 -2.91 12.57 -13.10
CA TYR A 532 -3.82 11.43 -13.01
C TYR A 532 -3.92 10.83 -11.60
N ASN A 533 -3.25 11.41 -10.60
CA ASN A 533 -3.30 10.92 -9.22
C ASN A 533 -3.46 12.08 -8.22
N GLU A 534 -4.50 12.87 -8.41
CA GLU A 534 -4.85 13.98 -7.54
C GLU A 534 -5.49 13.47 -6.23
N ASN A 535 -5.38 14.28 -5.18
CA ASN A 535 -6.13 14.01 -3.95
C ASN A 535 -7.59 14.43 -4.14
N VAL A 536 -8.50 13.53 -3.80
CA VAL A 536 -9.95 13.76 -3.75
C VAL A 536 -10.33 13.96 -2.30
N GLU A 537 -10.84 15.15 -1.97
CA GLU A 537 -11.37 15.42 -0.62
C GLU A 537 -12.69 14.67 -0.43
N SER A 538 -12.68 13.73 0.51
CA SER A 538 -13.84 12.88 0.79
C SER A 538 -14.67 13.38 1.96
N GLY A 539 -14.33 14.53 2.57
CA GLY A 539 -15.09 15.20 3.63
C GLY A 539 -14.79 16.70 3.67
N ARG A 540 -15.46 17.45 4.56
CA ARG A 540 -15.14 18.88 4.73
C ARG A 540 -13.77 19.03 5.41
N PRO A 541 -12.97 20.05 5.05
CA PRO A 541 -11.78 20.40 5.81
C PRO A 541 -12.13 20.81 7.26
N LEU A 542 -11.41 20.25 8.23
CA LEU A 542 -11.46 20.62 9.64
C LEU A 542 -10.48 21.76 9.89
N LYS A 543 -10.99 22.87 10.41
CA LYS A 543 -10.21 24.09 10.73
C LYS A 543 -10.37 24.53 12.18
N ASP A 544 -11.38 24.04 12.88
CA ASP A 544 -11.56 24.31 14.29
C ASP A 544 -10.54 23.51 15.12
N ALA A 545 -9.92 24.17 16.09
CA ALA A 545 -8.85 23.57 16.90
C ALA A 545 -9.31 22.29 17.63
N SER A 546 -10.53 22.28 18.16
CA SER A 546 -11.06 21.12 18.89
C SER A 546 -11.31 19.93 17.95
N GLU A 547 -11.79 20.19 16.73
CA GLU A 547 -12.00 19.16 15.71
C GLU A 547 -10.67 18.58 15.21
N ILE A 548 -9.66 19.44 14.98
CA ILE A 548 -8.32 19.04 14.55
C ILE A 548 -7.67 18.14 15.62
N VAL A 549 -7.70 18.58 16.88
CA VAL A 549 -7.12 17.83 18.01
C VAL A 549 -7.82 16.48 18.18
N ARG A 550 -9.15 16.46 18.09
CA ARG A 550 -9.93 15.21 18.16
C ARG A 550 -9.60 14.26 17.01
N ALA A 551 -9.50 14.75 15.77
CA ALA A 551 -9.14 13.93 14.62
C ALA A 551 -7.77 13.27 14.77
N VAL A 552 -6.79 13.98 15.32
CA VAL A 552 -5.45 13.44 15.61
C VAL A 552 -5.50 12.39 16.72
N ARG A 553 -6.28 12.63 17.78
CA ARG A 553 -6.45 11.67 18.88
C ARG A 553 -7.13 10.38 18.41
N LEU A 554 -8.23 10.46 17.66
CA LEU A 554 -8.89 9.32 17.02
C LEU A 554 -7.90 8.52 16.16
N SER A 555 -7.15 9.22 15.31
CA SER A 555 -6.13 8.61 14.45
C SER A 555 -5.06 7.88 15.28
N ALA A 556 -4.60 8.48 16.37
CA ALA A 556 -3.58 7.92 17.26
C ALA A 556 -4.06 6.68 18.02
N LEU A 557 -5.27 6.73 18.56
CA LEU A 557 -5.89 5.61 19.29
C LEU A 557 -6.11 4.43 18.33
N TYR A 558 -6.69 4.70 17.16
CA TYR A 558 -6.97 3.65 16.19
C TYR A 558 -5.69 3.03 15.61
N ALA A 559 -4.67 3.84 15.34
CA ALA A 559 -3.31 3.39 15.03
C ALA A 559 -2.77 2.41 16.09
N ASN A 560 -2.95 2.74 17.36
CA ASN A 560 -2.49 1.91 18.48
C ASN A 560 -3.23 0.57 18.51
N VAL A 561 -4.55 0.60 18.38
CA VAL A 561 -5.40 -0.61 18.33
C VAL A 561 -4.94 -1.55 17.22
N LEU A 562 -4.66 -1.02 16.02
CA LEU A 562 -4.31 -1.85 14.86
C LEU A 562 -2.89 -2.40 14.95
N ASN A 563 -1.91 -1.59 15.37
CA ASN A 563 -0.54 -2.06 15.60
C ASN A 563 -0.47 -3.06 16.77
N GLY A 564 -1.29 -2.85 17.79
CA GLY A 564 -1.42 -3.75 18.94
C GLY A 564 -1.98 -5.11 18.50
N LEU A 565 -3.10 -5.11 17.77
CA LEU A 565 -3.69 -6.32 17.23
C LEU A 565 -2.76 -7.04 16.25
N ALA A 566 -2.09 -6.30 15.36
CA ALA A 566 -1.14 -6.88 14.42
C ALA A 566 0.06 -7.52 15.13
N THR A 567 0.48 -6.95 16.27
CA THR A 567 1.51 -7.53 17.13
C THR A 567 1.03 -8.81 17.81
N GLU A 568 -0.16 -8.80 18.42
CA GLU A 568 -0.73 -9.99 19.07
C GLU A 568 -0.95 -11.17 18.12
N LEU A 569 -1.23 -10.87 16.86
CA LEU A 569 -1.49 -11.86 15.82
C LEU A 569 -0.27 -12.16 14.94
N GLU A 570 0.88 -11.53 15.21
CA GLU A 570 2.10 -11.64 14.40
C GLU A 570 1.84 -11.43 12.90
N LEU A 571 1.01 -10.43 12.57
CA LEU A 571 0.60 -10.21 11.19
C LEU A 571 1.77 -9.68 10.35
N PRO A 572 1.96 -10.21 9.13
CA PRO A 572 2.96 -9.68 8.22
C PRO A 572 2.64 -8.23 7.86
N PHE A 573 3.69 -7.43 7.66
CA PHE A 573 3.58 -6.00 7.29
C PHE A 573 2.68 -5.18 8.22
N GLY A 574 2.64 -5.54 9.52
CA GLY A 574 1.81 -4.85 10.50
C GLY A 574 0.31 -4.99 10.27
N GLY A 575 -0.12 -6.05 9.56
CA GLY A 575 -1.54 -6.29 9.27
C GLY A 575 -2.05 -5.63 7.99
N TYR A 576 -1.18 -4.99 7.19
CA TYR A 576 -1.56 -4.41 5.91
C TYR A 576 -2.30 -5.43 5.00
N GLY A 577 -3.45 -5.02 4.46
CA GLY A 577 -4.35 -5.87 3.67
C GLY A 577 -5.16 -6.92 4.45
N VAL A 578 -4.90 -7.09 5.75
CA VAL A 578 -5.60 -8.07 6.62
C VAL A 578 -6.57 -7.37 7.56
N THR A 579 -6.10 -6.36 8.27
CA THR A 579 -6.93 -5.51 9.13
C THR A 579 -7.58 -4.36 8.35
N ALA A 580 -7.53 -4.43 7.02
CA ALA A 580 -8.00 -3.40 6.08
C ALA A 580 -7.46 -1.99 6.39
N VAL A 581 -6.19 -1.98 6.80
CA VAL A 581 -5.35 -0.80 6.90
C VAL A 581 -5.50 0.09 5.67
N CYS A 582 -5.58 1.42 5.89
CA CYS A 582 -5.79 2.47 4.90
C CYS A 582 -7.26 2.86 4.75
N ASN A 583 -7.97 2.29 3.76
CA ASN A 583 -9.32 2.75 3.40
C ASN A 583 -10.31 2.63 4.56
N ASP A 584 -10.40 1.46 5.16
CA ASP A 584 -11.34 1.21 6.25
C ASP A 584 -10.97 2.02 7.51
N SER A 585 -9.68 2.23 7.77
CA SER A 585 -9.25 3.08 8.90
C SER A 585 -9.63 4.54 8.72
N ALA A 586 -9.43 5.08 7.52
CA ALA A 586 -9.85 6.43 7.21
C ALA A 586 -11.38 6.56 7.24
N ALA A 587 -12.10 5.52 6.78
CA ALA A 587 -13.56 5.46 6.82
C ALA A 587 -14.12 5.44 8.25
N ILE A 588 -13.51 4.68 9.16
CA ILE A 588 -13.91 4.64 10.57
C ILE A 588 -13.71 5.99 11.22
N ILE A 589 -12.54 6.60 11.03
CA ILE A 589 -12.28 7.94 11.59
C ILE A 589 -13.21 8.98 10.96
N GLN A 590 -13.49 8.87 9.66
CA GLN A 590 -14.47 9.71 8.99
C GLN A 590 -15.86 9.55 9.61
N GLN A 591 -16.31 8.32 9.86
CA GLN A 591 -17.58 8.03 10.54
C GLN A 591 -17.62 8.65 11.94
N CYS A 592 -16.53 8.60 12.72
CA CYS A 592 -16.46 9.21 14.05
C CYS A 592 -16.54 10.75 14.01
N LEU A 593 -15.97 11.37 12.97
CA LEU A 593 -15.90 12.83 12.84
C LEU A 593 -17.18 13.44 12.26
N TYR A 594 -17.81 12.76 11.28
CA TYR A 594 -18.94 13.33 10.53
C TYR A 594 -20.25 12.57 10.72
N GLY A 595 -20.24 11.38 11.32
CA GLY A 595 -21.41 10.49 11.41
C GLY A 595 -21.75 9.79 10.09
N GLU A 596 -20.92 9.98 9.06
CA GLU A 596 -21.03 9.35 7.75
C GLU A 596 -19.64 9.12 7.15
N SER A 597 -19.54 8.19 6.21
CA SER A 597 -18.30 7.91 5.47
C SER A 597 -18.59 7.86 3.97
N TYR A 598 -17.68 8.43 3.21
CA TYR A 598 -17.74 8.45 1.75
C TYR A 598 -16.71 7.55 1.09
N ILE A 599 -15.86 6.89 1.88
CA ILE A 599 -14.78 6.07 1.36
C ILE A 599 -15.33 4.74 0.83
N PHE A 600 -14.89 4.36 -0.37
CA PHE A 600 -15.21 3.10 -1.03
C PHE A 600 -13.96 2.58 -1.77
N PRO A 601 -13.69 1.26 -1.77
CA PRO A 601 -14.41 0.19 -1.08
C PRO A 601 -13.92 0.01 0.36
N LEU A 602 -14.81 -0.50 1.21
CA LEU A 602 -14.52 -0.98 2.56
C LEU A 602 -14.31 -2.49 2.53
N THR A 603 -13.07 -2.90 2.78
CA THR A 603 -12.56 -4.27 2.53
C THR A 603 -12.25 -5.04 3.82
N SER A 604 -12.62 -4.51 4.97
CA SER A 604 -12.48 -5.22 6.24
C SER A 604 -13.40 -6.43 6.27
N ILE A 605 -12.82 -7.60 6.53
CA ILE A 605 -13.59 -8.82 6.76
C ILE A 605 -14.12 -8.82 8.19
N GLY A 606 -15.34 -9.33 8.36
CA GLY A 606 -16.01 -9.36 9.66
C GLY A 606 -15.17 -9.98 10.78
N ARG A 607 -14.32 -10.97 10.48
CA ARG A 607 -13.42 -11.57 11.49
C ARG A 607 -12.39 -10.59 12.03
N TYR A 608 -11.69 -9.83 11.17
CA TYR A 608 -10.68 -8.87 11.63
C TYR A 608 -11.32 -7.62 12.22
N MET A 609 -12.48 -7.18 11.69
CA MET A 609 -13.25 -6.11 12.33
C MET A 609 -13.67 -6.48 13.76
N GLN A 610 -14.22 -7.68 13.98
CA GLN A 610 -14.57 -8.16 15.32
C GLN A 610 -13.36 -8.25 16.26
N ARG A 611 -12.18 -8.62 15.75
CA ARG A 611 -10.95 -8.65 16.57
C ARG A 611 -10.46 -7.26 16.92
N THR A 612 -10.54 -6.33 15.97
CA THR A 612 -10.21 -4.91 16.16
C THR A 612 -11.14 -4.29 17.20
N LEU A 613 -12.45 -4.55 17.11
CA LEU A 613 -13.45 -4.16 18.10
C LEU A 613 -13.11 -4.65 19.51
N ARG A 614 -12.77 -5.94 19.66
CA ARG A 614 -12.39 -6.51 20.97
C ARG A 614 -11.08 -5.93 21.49
N TYR A 615 -10.12 -5.64 20.62
CA TYR A 615 -8.88 -4.98 21.01
C TYR A 615 -9.17 -3.55 21.50
N ASN A 616 -10.01 -2.79 20.78
CA ASN A 616 -10.48 -1.47 21.18
C ASN A 616 -11.14 -1.49 22.58
N GLN A 617 -12.09 -2.39 22.81
CA GLN A 617 -12.74 -2.62 24.12
C GLN A 617 -11.77 -3.05 25.23
N SER A 618 -10.70 -3.77 24.88
CA SER A 618 -9.64 -4.13 25.82
C SER A 618 -8.80 -2.91 26.20
N MET A 619 -8.47 -2.08 25.20
CA MET A 619 -7.72 -0.84 25.37
C MET A 619 -8.50 0.17 26.22
N ASP A 620 -9.79 0.35 25.95
CA ASP A 620 -10.70 1.18 26.74
C ASP A 620 -10.64 0.81 28.23
N ARG A 621 -10.94 -0.45 28.57
CA ARG A 621 -10.91 -0.95 29.96
C ARG A 621 -9.57 -0.75 30.65
N LYS A 622 -8.46 -0.90 29.93
CA LYS A 622 -7.11 -0.68 30.48
C LYS A 622 -6.87 0.81 30.78
N LEU A 623 -7.31 1.69 29.90
CA LEU A 623 -7.14 3.14 30.05
C LEU A 623 -8.10 3.78 31.05
N GLN A 624 -9.23 3.14 31.41
CA GLN A 624 -10.16 3.64 32.44
C GLN A 624 -9.49 3.96 33.80
N SER A 625 -8.43 3.22 34.13
CA SER A 625 -7.65 3.42 35.37
C SER A 625 -6.58 4.53 35.27
N VAL A 626 -6.33 5.06 34.08
CA VAL A 626 -5.31 6.07 33.83
C VAL A 626 -5.93 7.47 34.00
N PRO A 627 -5.39 8.31 34.90
CA PRO A 627 -5.92 9.67 35.08
C PRO A 627 -5.88 10.51 33.80
N SER A 628 -6.85 11.40 33.63
CA SER A 628 -6.93 12.36 32.52
C SER A 628 -7.00 11.72 31.13
N MET A 629 -7.80 10.66 30.99
CA MET A 629 -8.05 9.95 29.71
C MET A 629 -9.49 10.04 29.22
N GLN A 630 -10.34 10.90 29.80
CA GLN A 630 -11.77 10.90 29.46
C GLN A 630 -12.03 11.12 27.97
N GLU A 631 -11.34 12.06 27.34
CA GLU A 631 -11.51 12.33 25.92
C GLU A 631 -11.04 11.16 25.04
N GLU A 632 -9.99 10.44 25.46
CA GLU A 632 -9.55 9.22 24.79
C GLU A 632 -10.57 8.09 24.92
N LEU A 633 -11.19 7.92 26.09
CA LEU A 633 -12.24 6.91 26.32
C LEU A 633 -13.47 7.21 25.45
N ASP A 634 -13.92 8.47 25.41
CA ASP A 634 -15.03 8.90 24.57
C ASP A 634 -14.75 8.64 23.06
N ASP A 635 -13.50 8.84 22.63
CA ASP A 635 -13.09 8.57 21.25
C ASP A 635 -12.90 7.06 20.97
N LEU A 636 -12.52 6.23 21.95
CA LEU A 636 -12.53 4.77 21.82
C LEU A 636 -13.96 4.23 21.68
N ASP A 637 -14.92 4.78 22.42
CA ASP A 637 -16.35 4.48 22.25
C ASP A 637 -16.85 4.90 20.86
N ALA A 638 -16.43 6.06 20.38
CA ALA A 638 -16.76 6.52 19.02
C ALA A 638 -16.18 5.59 17.94
N LEU A 639 -14.96 5.10 18.11
CA LEU A 639 -14.34 4.11 17.22
C LEU A 639 -15.09 2.77 17.25
N GLU A 640 -15.53 2.33 18.44
CA GLU A 640 -16.37 1.14 18.59
C GLU A 640 -17.65 1.27 17.76
N LYS A 641 -18.36 2.38 17.93
CA LYS A 641 -19.58 2.69 17.19
C LYS A 641 -19.33 2.75 15.68
N GLY A 642 -18.28 3.45 15.25
CA GLY A 642 -17.92 3.56 13.83
C GLY A 642 -17.66 2.20 13.17
N MET A 643 -16.95 1.30 13.87
CA MET A 643 -16.71 -0.08 13.40
C MET A 643 -17.99 -0.92 13.26
N MET A 644 -19.04 -0.62 14.03
CA MET A 644 -20.33 -1.33 13.97
C MET A 644 -21.28 -0.77 12.90
N GLU A 645 -21.16 0.52 12.56
CA GLU A 645 -22.05 1.21 11.62
C GLU A 645 -21.63 1.09 10.16
N LEU A 646 -20.33 0.98 9.89
CA LEU A 646 -19.85 0.95 8.52
C LEU A 646 -20.25 -0.34 7.77
N PRO A 647 -20.65 -0.23 6.49
CA PRO A 647 -20.94 -1.39 5.67
C PRO A 647 -19.65 -2.14 5.28
N SER A 648 -19.82 -3.38 4.80
CA SER A 648 -18.74 -4.12 4.13
C SER A 648 -19.04 -4.21 2.65
N ASP A 649 -18.12 -3.73 1.80
CA ASP A 649 -18.27 -3.76 0.34
C ASP A 649 -17.77 -5.08 -0.27
N ILE A 650 -17.35 -6.04 0.56
CA ILE A 650 -17.01 -7.40 0.12
C ILE A 650 -18.28 -8.18 -0.28
N ASN A 651 -19.40 -7.90 0.39
CA ASN A 651 -20.68 -8.55 0.14
C ASN A 651 -21.68 -7.51 -0.33
N SER A 652 -21.64 -7.18 -1.61
CA SER A 652 -22.59 -6.26 -2.24
C SER A 652 -24.01 -6.80 -2.08
N THR A 653 -24.92 -5.96 -1.60
CA THR A 653 -26.35 -6.29 -1.47
C THR A 653 -27.19 -5.22 -2.15
N PRO A 654 -28.34 -5.56 -2.75
CA PRO A 654 -29.21 -4.56 -3.38
C PRO A 654 -29.60 -3.41 -2.45
N ALA A 655 -29.75 -3.68 -1.15
CA ALA A 655 -30.07 -2.67 -0.14
C ALA A 655 -28.99 -1.59 0.01
N ASN A 656 -27.73 -1.90 -0.30
CA ASN A 656 -26.60 -1.00 -0.18
C ASN A 656 -26.21 -0.32 -1.51
N ALA A 657 -26.85 -0.67 -2.63
CA ALA A 657 -26.45 -0.21 -3.97
C ALA A 657 -26.38 1.32 -4.08
N ALA A 658 -27.43 2.01 -3.62
CA ALA A 658 -27.44 3.47 -3.64
C ALA A 658 -26.39 4.10 -2.71
N ASP A 659 -26.07 3.47 -1.58
CA ASP A 659 -25.01 3.95 -0.70
C ASP A 659 -23.62 3.76 -1.31
N ALA A 660 -23.34 2.55 -1.81
CA ALA A 660 -22.10 2.26 -2.52
C ALA A 660 -21.90 3.20 -3.72
N ALA A 661 -22.94 3.45 -4.52
CA ALA A 661 -22.86 4.37 -5.65
C ALA A 661 -22.50 5.80 -5.23
N ARG A 662 -23.13 6.34 -4.17
CA ARG A 662 -22.76 7.66 -3.61
C ARG A 662 -21.29 7.70 -3.19
N ARG A 663 -20.82 6.66 -2.48
CA ARG A 663 -19.44 6.59 -1.98
C ARG A 663 -18.43 6.46 -3.14
N VAL A 664 -18.68 5.60 -4.13
CA VAL A 664 -17.84 5.50 -5.34
C VAL A 664 -17.73 6.85 -6.04
N LEU A 665 -18.85 7.52 -6.33
CA LEU A 665 -18.85 8.81 -7.01
C LEU A 665 -18.05 9.87 -6.23
N LYS A 666 -18.02 9.78 -4.90
CA LYS A 666 -17.29 10.71 -4.03
C LYS A 666 -15.79 10.41 -3.93
N THR A 667 -15.33 9.21 -4.30
CA THR A 667 -13.90 8.84 -4.33
C THR A 667 -13.27 8.87 -5.72
N LEU A 668 -14.08 9.06 -6.78
CA LEU A 668 -13.56 9.21 -8.14
C LEU A 668 -12.68 10.44 -8.28
N GLN A 669 -11.64 10.31 -9.10
CA GLN A 669 -10.80 11.45 -9.50
C GLN A 669 -11.63 12.49 -10.26
N PRO A 670 -11.43 13.80 -10.04
CA PRO A 670 -12.29 14.83 -10.63
C PRO A 670 -12.26 14.82 -12.15
N GLN A 671 -11.09 14.52 -12.72
CA GLN A 671 -10.84 14.56 -14.17
C GLN A 671 -10.91 13.19 -14.85
N LEU A 672 -11.14 12.10 -14.10
CA LEU A 672 -11.34 10.74 -14.60
C LEU A 672 -10.28 10.32 -15.64
N PRO A 673 -9.00 10.13 -15.23
CA PRO A 673 -7.89 9.88 -16.15
C PRO A 673 -8.00 8.61 -16.98
N LEU A 674 -8.82 7.65 -16.55
CA LEU A 674 -9.02 6.37 -17.19
C LEU A 674 -10.47 6.22 -17.65
N THR A 675 -10.68 5.58 -18.79
CA THR A 675 -12.01 5.31 -19.36
C THR A 675 -12.86 4.51 -18.37
N LEU A 676 -12.28 3.51 -17.70
CA LEU A 676 -12.94 2.76 -16.62
C LEU A 676 -13.53 3.64 -15.50
N LEU A 677 -12.90 4.77 -15.17
CA LEU A 677 -13.44 5.69 -14.15
C LEU A 677 -14.67 6.43 -14.67
N LYS A 678 -14.69 6.77 -15.96
CA LYS A 678 -15.85 7.37 -16.64
C LYS A 678 -17.01 6.39 -16.74
N ASP A 679 -16.72 5.14 -17.07
CA ASP A 679 -17.72 4.07 -17.13
C ASP A 679 -18.30 3.81 -15.73
N SER A 680 -17.42 3.66 -14.73
CA SER A 680 -17.80 3.56 -13.32
C SER A 680 -18.73 4.69 -12.89
N LYS A 681 -18.38 5.94 -13.21
CA LYS A 681 -19.21 7.11 -12.91
C LYS A 681 -20.61 6.97 -13.50
N THR A 682 -20.69 6.66 -14.79
CA THR A 682 -21.95 6.56 -15.53
C THR A 682 -22.85 5.49 -14.92
N ILE A 683 -22.31 4.31 -14.65
CA ILE A 683 -23.05 3.18 -14.07
C ILE A 683 -23.53 3.52 -12.65
N MET A 684 -22.68 4.15 -11.84
CA MET A 684 -23.06 4.55 -10.48
C MET A 684 -24.12 5.66 -10.46
N GLU A 685 -24.08 6.60 -11.41
CA GLU A 685 -25.14 7.60 -11.61
C GLU A 685 -26.46 6.94 -12.00
N ASN A 686 -26.44 5.93 -12.88
CA ASN A 686 -27.63 5.14 -13.24
C ASN A 686 -28.23 4.43 -12.02
N ILE A 687 -27.41 3.77 -11.20
CA ILE A 687 -27.86 3.09 -9.97
C ILE A 687 -28.54 4.09 -9.01
N LEU A 688 -28.01 5.31 -8.88
CA LEU A 688 -28.64 6.34 -8.06
C LEU A 688 -29.98 6.80 -8.63
N GLN A 689 -30.06 7.03 -9.94
CA GLN A 689 -31.30 7.42 -10.59
C GLN A 689 -32.39 6.36 -10.40
N GLU A 690 -32.06 5.09 -10.59
CA GLU A 690 -32.99 3.97 -10.37
C GLU A 690 -33.52 3.91 -8.93
N HIS A 691 -32.67 4.20 -7.94
CA HIS A 691 -33.07 4.23 -6.54
C HIS A 691 -34.05 5.37 -6.26
N GLU A 692 -33.85 6.54 -6.86
CA GLU A 692 -34.78 7.66 -6.73
C GLU A 692 -36.12 7.38 -7.44
N ASP A 693 -36.09 6.82 -8.65
CA ASP A 693 -37.30 6.39 -9.37
C ASP A 693 -38.12 5.38 -8.52
N GLN A 694 -37.45 4.42 -7.87
CA GLN A 694 -38.10 3.47 -6.96
C GLN A 694 -38.72 4.12 -5.72
N LYS A 695 -38.09 5.16 -5.15
CA LYS A 695 -38.66 5.92 -4.03
C LYS A 695 -39.91 6.69 -4.46
N GLU A 696 -39.87 7.33 -5.63
CA GLU A 696 -41.01 8.06 -6.17
C GLU A 696 -42.19 7.12 -6.44
N HIS A 697 -41.94 5.97 -7.07
CA HIS A 697 -42.97 4.95 -7.30
C HIS A 697 -43.59 4.44 -5.98
N LYS A 698 -42.78 4.19 -4.94
CA LYS A 698 -43.29 3.79 -3.61
C LYS A 698 -44.12 4.89 -2.96
N LYS A 699 -43.71 6.16 -3.10
CA LYS A 699 -44.45 7.31 -2.59
C LYS A 699 -45.81 7.43 -3.27
N GLN A 700 -45.87 7.34 -4.60
CA GLN A 700 -47.11 7.38 -5.37
C GLN A 700 -48.05 6.21 -4.99
N ALA A 701 -47.52 4.98 -4.90
CA ALA A 701 -48.31 3.82 -4.49
C ALA A 701 -48.89 3.95 -3.06
N ASN A 702 -48.14 4.57 -2.13
CA ASN A 702 -48.62 4.86 -0.78
C ASN A 702 -49.70 5.96 -0.76
N GLU A 703 -49.56 7.00 -1.58
CA GLU A 703 -50.57 8.05 -1.75
C GLU A 703 -51.87 7.48 -2.36
N GLU A 704 -51.79 6.64 -3.39
CA GLU A 704 -52.95 5.95 -3.98
C GLU A 704 -53.62 4.99 -3.01
N SER A 705 -52.84 4.25 -2.21
CA SER A 705 -53.36 3.34 -1.19
C SER A 705 -54.07 4.11 -0.07
N THR A 706 -53.51 5.24 0.37
CA THR A 706 -54.12 6.11 1.39
C THR A 706 -55.40 6.75 0.86
N PHE A 707 -55.42 7.19 -0.40
CA PHE A 707 -56.62 7.72 -1.05
C PHE A 707 -57.72 6.65 -1.18
N THR A 708 -57.37 5.42 -1.54
CA THR A 708 -58.31 4.29 -1.64
C THR A 708 -58.91 3.92 -0.28
N ILE A 709 -58.08 3.86 0.77
CA ILE A 709 -58.54 3.63 2.15
C ILE A 709 -59.44 4.76 2.65
N THR A 710 -59.19 6.00 2.23
CA THR A 710 -60.04 7.16 2.61
C THR A 710 -61.39 7.16 1.89
N ARG A 711 -61.48 6.52 0.72
CA ARG A 711 -62.71 6.47 -0.10
C ARG A 711 -63.64 5.30 0.27
N LEU A 712 -63.09 4.20 0.78
CA LEU A 712 -63.82 3.06 1.35
C LEU A 712 -64.33 3.40 2.75
#